data_AF-A0A7V1ZHU8-F1
#
_entry.id   AF-A0A7V1ZHU8-F1
#
_cell.length_a   1.000
_cell.length_b   1.000
_cell.length_c   1.000
_cell.angle_alpha   90.00
_cell.angle_beta   90.00
_cell.angle_gamma   90.00
#
_symmetry.space_group_name_H-M   'P 1'
#
loop_
_entity.id
_entity.type
_entity.pdbx_description
1 polymer ?
#
loop_
_entity_poly.entity_id
_entity_poly.type
_entity_poly.pdbx_seq_one_letter_code
_entity_poly.pdbx_strand_id
1 'polypeptide(L)'
;MRKGKAVAMAVCGLLGLGSTAWSQGRGSEAPSFPLLQKRELTLSEALKLTLAHEPNLALRREDVKAKEGLSLQAAGAFDLTLIGSVSYEFTQRPLSAAEKLDQKKKRDEIRDEIAKAEAKMAQYDQMIQQLLQARSDLQSGLIPAGVSFLDPQLQAQWEAMLVLYRNASPAQQAQIRQDIIDWIESRLGELTIARNEELATAVGGRQELRQLGPVAEVEQTQRGTIDLQLSKHYRTGLTLTPFMNLSGESLRYQGKPKSDKFGGPGREDTYNATLGFSVNIPLGRGKGVESAGAAEQSSLIDWEASRKTLAFTASQSVLATVFAYLDLYRAQETVAVYGRSSELQGRLLELVQALAEADEIPRAEISRMQARQAEVTSQLQAAKSSLAQAQVALATAMGVSIAEPSSLPQAVEGFPPPPSPSDLAALSAEALAEMGANRRLDVAAARDLERSGRVLWRAAVIDLAAKKDLDFKISYAGLSDAGGNMGHNLGRALFGNWAGPSASLSFAYEKPLANLTQRGQLEQRQALWAQRQISAADAERRVRLDVLQTRITLEQLLTQLEAAKVSAQAARQAFENELEKFRFGRSTLIDTILTEQRAVEADLTVIQAQFAVAQTLAKLRFDTGTLVEETPEGEYLVVGDLWALPRTQR
;
A
#
# COMPACT_ATOMS: atom_id res chain seq x y z
N MET A 1 -35.50 -19.30 -12.41
CA MET A 1 -34.12 -19.68 -12.03
C MET A 1 -33.15 -19.93 -13.20
N ARG A 2 -33.56 -20.52 -14.35
CA ARG A 2 -32.63 -20.78 -15.49
C ARG A 2 -32.01 -19.52 -16.14
N LYS A 3 -32.69 -18.37 -16.14
CA LYS A 3 -32.16 -17.11 -16.71
C LYS A 3 -31.11 -16.40 -15.84
N GLY A 4 -31.11 -16.60 -14.52
CA GLY A 4 -30.09 -16.05 -13.63
C GLY A 4 -28.71 -16.70 -13.77
N LYS A 5 -28.66 -17.97 -14.20
CA LYS A 5 -27.39 -18.70 -14.42
C LYS A 5 -26.61 -18.20 -15.65
N ALA A 6 -27.30 -17.71 -16.67
CA ALA A 6 -26.66 -17.20 -17.89
C ALA A 6 -26.01 -15.82 -17.67
N VAL A 7 -26.62 -14.97 -16.85
CA VAL A 7 -26.03 -13.68 -16.45
C VAL A 7 -24.81 -13.90 -15.55
N ALA A 8 -24.88 -14.82 -14.60
CA ALA A 8 -23.74 -15.15 -13.74
C ALA A 8 -22.52 -15.70 -14.53
N MET A 9 -22.73 -16.52 -15.57
CA MET A 9 -21.62 -17.05 -16.39
C MET A 9 -20.98 -15.99 -17.31
N ALA A 10 -21.74 -15.03 -17.82
CA ALA A 10 -21.17 -13.92 -18.62
C ALA A 10 -20.32 -12.97 -17.76
N VAL A 11 -20.67 -12.81 -16.48
CA VAL A 11 -19.93 -11.99 -15.51
C VAL A 11 -18.59 -12.62 -15.12
N CYS A 12 -18.52 -13.95 -14.99
CA CYS A 12 -17.27 -14.65 -14.77
C CYS A 12 -16.31 -14.58 -15.97
N GLY A 13 -16.82 -14.42 -17.20
CA GLY A 13 -16.00 -14.31 -18.42
C GLY A 13 -15.25 -12.98 -18.56
N LEU A 14 -15.82 -11.88 -18.06
CA LEU A 14 -15.22 -10.53 -18.13
C LEU A 14 -14.20 -10.25 -17.01
N LEU A 15 -14.31 -10.93 -15.87
CA LEU A 15 -13.38 -10.81 -14.73
C LEU A 15 -12.22 -11.82 -14.77
N GLY A 16 -12.15 -12.67 -15.80
CA GLY A 16 -11.14 -13.73 -15.94
C GLY A 16 -9.73 -13.27 -16.38
N LEU A 17 -9.53 -11.98 -16.65
CA LEU A 17 -8.23 -11.44 -17.03
C LEU A 17 -7.48 -10.94 -15.79
N GLY A 18 -6.64 -11.81 -15.22
CA GLY A 18 -5.66 -11.39 -14.22
C GLY A 18 -5.48 -12.32 -13.03
N SER A 19 -5.40 -13.64 -13.24
CA SER A 19 -4.59 -14.45 -12.32
C SER A 19 -3.13 -14.21 -12.68
N THR A 20 -2.58 -13.08 -12.25
CA THR A 20 -1.13 -12.94 -12.19
C THR A 20 -0.62 -14.05 -11.27
N ALA A 21 0.29 -14.86 -11.82
CA ALA A 21 0.98 -15.89 -11.07
C ALA A 21 1.48 -15.27 -9.77
N TRP A 22 1.00 -15.80 -8.64
CA TRP A 22 1.57 -15.51 -7.34
C TRP A 22 3.05 -15.88 -7.47
N SER A 23 3.93 -14.87 -7.50
CA SER A 23 5.35 -15.15 -7.38
C SER A 23 5.51 -15.77 -6.00
N GLN A 24 5.88 -17.05 -5.96
CA GLN A 24 6.43 -17.63 -4.75
C GLN A 24 7.62 -16.75 -4.40
N GLY A 25 7.44 -15.88 -3.40
CA GLY A 25 8.55 -15.12 -2.85
C GLY A 25 9.62 -16.15 -2.48
N ARG A 26 10.75 -16.14 -3.18
CA ARG A 26 11.91 -16.90 -2.74
C ARG A 26 12.25 -16.32 -1.37
N GLY A 27 11.94 -17.07 -0.31
CA GLY A 27 12.43 -16.72 1.02
C GLY A 27 13.93 -16.53 0.92
N SER A 28 14.45 -15.43 1.48
CA SER A 28 15.89 -15.29 1.60
C SER A 28 16.39 -16.41 2.51
N GLU A 29 17.36 -17.18 2.04
CA GLU A 29 18.07 -18.12 2.91
C GLU A 29 18.73 -17.31 4.04
N ALA A 30 18.64 -17.84 5.26
CA ALA A 30 19.29 -17.21 6.41
C ALA A 30 20.79 -17.02 6.12
N PRO A 31 21.40 -15.90 6.55
CA PRO A 31 22.83 -15.68 6.31
C PRO A 31 23.63 -16.85 6.90
N SER A 32 24.38 -17.55 6.03
CA SER A 32 25.31 -18.59 6.45
C SER A 32 26.57 -17.94 7.00
N PHE A 33 26.93 -18.23 8.25
CA PHE A 33 28.20 -17.82 8.83
C PHE A 33 29.31 -18.74 8.29
N PRO A 34 30.21 -18.25 7.42
CA PRO A 34 31.23 -19.10 6.85
C PRO A 34 32.22 -19.54 7.93
N LEU A 35 32.74 -20.76 7.78
CA LEU A 35 33.88 -21.22 8.57
C LEU A 35 35.13 -20.44 8.14
N LEU A 36 35.91 -19.99 9.12
CA LEU A 36 37.18 -19.32 8.83
C LEU A 36 38.17 -20.31 8.19
N GLN A 37 38.53 -20.07 6.92
CA GLN A 37 39.41 -20.97 6.16
C GLN A 37 40.90 -20.69 6.39
N LYS A 38 41.26 -19.45 6.74
CA LYS A 38 42.65 -18.98 6.88
C LYS A 38 42.89 -18.42 8.26
N ARG A 39 43.94 -18.88 8.93
CA ARG A 39 44.29 -18.47 10.30
C ARG A 39 44.99 -17.11 10.34
N GLU A 40 45.99 -16.92 9.50
CA GLU A 40 46.76 -15.68 9.39
C GLU A 40 46.00 -14.68 8.54
N LEU A 41 45.57 -13.58 9.15
CA LEU A 41 44.75 -12.56 8.51
C LEU A 41 45.47 -11.22 8.53
N THR A 42 45.48 -10.55 7.37
CA THR A 42 45.77 -9.10 7.32
C THR A 42 44.55 -8.31 7.79
N LEU A 43 44.72 -7.04 8.16
CA LEU A 43 43.58 -6.21 8.51
C LEU A 43 42.60 -6.11 7.32
N SER A 44 43.13 -5.96 6.10
CA SER A 44 42.29 -5.87 4.90
C SER A 44 41.42 -7.11 4.65
N GLU A 45 41.96 -8.31 4.92
CA GLU A 45 41.23 -9.58 4.82
C GLU A 45 40.13 -9.66 5.88
N ALA A 46 40.44 -9.27 7.12
CA ALA A 46 39.45 -9.23 8.21
C ALA A 46 38.30 -8.27 7.89
N LEU A 47 38.60 -7.08 7.37
CA LEU A 47 37.58 -6.08 7.00
C LEU A 47 36.69 -6.55 5.85
N LYS A 48 37.24 -7.24 4.85
CA LYS A 48 36.46 -7.86 3.77
C LYS A 48 35.49 -8.91 4.30
N LEU A 49 35.95 -9.76 5.22
CA LEU A 49 35.10 -10.75 5.87
C LEU A 49 33.97 -10.09 6.66
N THR A 50 34.27 -9.04 7.44
CA THR A 50 33.24 -8.27 8.17
C THR A 50 32.19 -7.70 7.23
N LEU A 51 32.58 -7.00 6.16
CA LEU A 51 31.62 -6.37 5.24
C LEU A 51 30.75 -7.40 4.50
N ALA A 52 31.26 -8.61 4.31
CA ALA A 52 30.54 -9.71 3.69
C ALA A 52 29.59 -10.44 4.65
N HIS A 53 30.02 -10.69 5.90
CA HIS A 53 29.39 -11.69 6.78
C HIS A 53 28.90 -11.17 8.12
N GLU A 54 29.19 -9.92 8.49
CA GLU A 54 28.73 -9.38 9.78
C GLU A 54 27.19 -9.28 9.82
N PRO A 55 26.53 -9.91 10.81
CA PRO A 55 25.07 -10.06 10.81
C PRO A 55 24.30 -8.73 10.94
N ASN A 56 24.82 -7.71 11.64
CA ASN A 56 24.13 -6.42 11.70
C ASN A 56 24.06 -5.73 10.33
N LEU A 57 25.08 -5.88 9.48
CA LEU A 57 25.01 -5.40 8.09
C LEU A 57 23.95 -6.12 7.27
N ALA A 58 23.83 -7.45 7.43
CA ALA A 58 22.76 -8.21 6.78
C ALA A 58 21.37 -7.74 7.23
N LEU A 59 21.17 -7.52 8.54
CA LEU A 59 19.92 -6.97 9.08
C LEU A 59 19.61 -5.58 8.52
N ARG A 60 20.61 -4.69 8.45
CA ARG A 60 20.43 -3.36 7.89
C ARG A 60 20.13 -3.36 6.39
N ARG A 61 20.66 -4.32 5.62
CA ARG A 61 20.28 -4.49 4.20
C ARG A 61 18.81 -4.87 4.05
N GLU A 62 18.30 -5.74 4.93
CA GLU A 62 16.87 -6.08 4.94
C GLU A 62 15.99 -4.92 5.40
N ASP A 63 16.43 -4.10 6.36
CA ASP A 63 15.75 -2.85 6.74
C ASP A 63 15.60 -1.90 5.53
N VAL A 64 16.66 -1.76 4.70
CA VAL A 64 16.63 -0.93 3.48
C VAL A 64 15.60 -1.47 2.49
N LYS A 65 15.57 -2.79 2.25
CA LYS A 65 14.56 -3.42 1.38
C LYS A 65 13.14 -3.23 1.91
N ALA A 66 12.95 -3.33 3.23
CA ALA A 66 11.65 -3.07 3.85
C ALA A 66 11.20 -1.61 3.64
N LYS A 67 12.13 -0.64 3.74
CA LYS A 67 11.86 0.78 3.48
C LYS A 67 11.59 1.06 2.00
N GLU A 68 12.28 0.37 1.09
CA GLU A 68 11.98 0.39 -0.33
C GLU A 68 10.55 -0.11 -0.59
N GLY A 69 10.16 -1.24 0.01
CA GLY A 69 8.80 -1.78 -0.06
C GLY A 69 7.74 -0.79 0.44
N LEU A 70 8.01 -0.07 1.53
CA LEU A 70 7.12 0.99 2.03
C LEU A 70 7.04 2.18 1.05
N SER A 71 8.16 2.54 0.41
CA SER A 71 8.17 3.56 -0.65
C SER A 71 7.34 3.15 -1.85
N LEU A 72 7.45 1.89 -2.30
CA LEU A 72 6.63 1.33 -3.37
C LEU A 72 5.14 1.28 -3.01
N GLN A 73 4.79 0.93 -1.76
CA GLN A 73 3.39 0.96 -1.30
C GLN A 73 2.82 2.38 -1.32
N ALA A 74 3.61 3.38 -0.91
CA ALA A 74 3.18 4.78 -0.96
C ALA A 74 3.04 5.29 -2.40
N ALA A 75 3.92 4.87 -3.32
CA ALA A 75 3.82 5.17 -4.75
C ALA A 75 2.59 4.48 -5.39
N GLY A 76 2.26 3.26 -4.94
CA GLY A 76 1.11 2.49 -5.41
C GLY A 76 -0.25 3.13 -5.14
N ALA A 77 -0.33 4.09 -4.20
CA ALA A 77 -1.53 4.93 -4.02
C ALA A 77 -1.88 5.76 -5.28
N PHE A 78 -0.92 5.92 -6.21
CA PHE A 78 -1.10 6.61 -7.49
C PHE A 78 -1.22 5.66 -8.67
N ASP A 79 -1.35 4.35 -8.45
CA ASP A 79 -1.47 3.38 -9.54
C ASP A 79 -2.77 3.56 -10.33
N LEU A 80 -2.69 3.16 -11.61
CA LEU A 80 -3.85 3.11 -12.47
C LEU A 80 -4.69 1.89 -12.06
N THR A 81 -5.90 2.12 -11.55
CA THR A 81 -6.74 1.06 -11.00
C THR A 81 -7.95 0.80 -11.90
N LEU A 82 -8.14 -0.44 -12.36
CA LEU A 82 -9.36 -0.89 -13.02
C LEU A 82 -10.33 -1.43 -11.97
N ILE A 83 -11.49 -0.78 -11.84
CA ILE A 83 -12.57 -1.17 -10.93
C ILE A 83 -13.73 -1.67 -11.78
N GLY A 84 -14.13 -2.92 -11.54
CA GLY A 84 -15.30 -3.52 -12.18
C GLY A 84 -16.32 -3.95 -11.14
N SER A 85 -17.59 -3.60 -11.35
CA SER A 85 -18.70 -4.10 -10.54
C SER A 85 -19.81 -4.62 -11.43
N VAL A 86 -20.45 -5.71 -11.01
CA VAL A 86 -21.64 -6.23 -11.66
C VAL A 86 -22.68 -6.53 -10.60
N SER A 87 -23.89 -6.01 -10.78
CA SER A 87 -25.01 -6.23 -9.88
C SER A 87 -26.23 -6.74 -10.62
N TYR A 88 -27.03 -7.56 -9.95
CA TYR A 88 -28.35 -7.99 -10.43
C TYR A 88 -29.30 -8.03 -9.25
N GLU A 89 -30.41 -7.32 -9.37
CA GLU A 89 -31.45 -7.20 -8.38
C GLU A 89 -32.79 -7.68 -8.96
N PHE A 90 -33.49 -8.51 -8.19
CA PHE A 90 -34.85 -8.92 -8.48
C PHE A 90 -35.73 -8.60 -7.28
N THR A 91 -36.70 -7.71 -7.47
CA THR A 91 -37.63 -7.31 -6.43
C THR A 91 -39.04 -7.71 -6.79
N GLN A 92 -39.81 -8.08 -5.77
CA GLN A 92 -41.24 -8.34 -5.87
C GLN A 92 -41.95 -7.49 -4.82
N ARG A 93 -42.94 -6.72 -5.25
CA ARG A 93 -43.76 -5.93 -4.34
C ARG A 93 -45.25 -6.12 -4.66
N PRO A 94 -46.13 -6.11 -3.65
CA PRO A 94 -47.56 -6.03 -3.92
C PRO A 94 -47.88 -4.71 -4.64
N LEU A 95 -48.83 -4.74 -5.57
CA LEU A 95 -49.40 -3.52 -6.15
C LEU A 95 -50.10 -2.72 -5.06
N SER A 96 -49.91 -1.40 -5.11
CA SER A 96 -50.59 -0.45 -4.23
C SER A 96 -52.10 -0.45 -4.49
N ALA A 97 -52.87 0.05 -3.52
CA ALA A 97 -54.31 0.19 -3.68
C ALA A 97 -54.68 1.09 -4.86
N ALA A 98 -53.90 2.14 -5.14
CA ALA A 98 -54.10 3.04 -6.27
C ALA A 98 -53.86 2.34 -7.62
N GLU A 99 -52.74 1.61 -7.76
CA GLU A 99 -52.44 0.83 -8.97
C GLU A 99 -53.50 -0.25 -9.23
N LYS A 100 -53.97 -0.92 -8.15
CA LYS A 100 -55.08 -1.88 -8.25
C LYS A 100 -56.39 -1.22 -8.66
N LEU A 101 -56.68 -0.02 -8.14
CA LEU A 101 -57.90 0.71 -8.49
C LEU A 101 -57.90 1.15 -9.94
N ASP A 102 -56.77 1.66 -10.44
CA ASP A 102 -56.63 2.07 -11.84
C ASP A 102 -56.87 0.90 -12.80
N GLN A 103 -56.26 -0.25 -12.47
CA GLN A 103 -56.50 -1.51 -13.19
C GLN A 103 -57.95 -1.98 -13.10
N LYS A 104 -58.64 -1.78 -11.96
CA LYS A 104 -60.06 -2.11 -11.82
C LYS A 104 -60.93 -1.19 -12.67
N LYS A 105 -60.72 0.12 -12.59
CA LYS A 105 -61.46 1.13 -13.36
C LYS A 105 -61.44 0.83 -14.86
N LYS A 106 -60.27 0.52 -15.43
CA LYS A 106 -60.15 0.14 -16.84
C LYS A 106 -61.04 -1.07 -17.22
N ARG A 107 -61.18 -2.05 -16.32
CA ARG A 107 -62.05 -3.22 -16.55
C ARG A 107 -63.52 -2.88 -16.35
N ASP A 108 -63.82 -2.04 -15.38
CA ASP A 108 -65.18 -1.62 -15.06
C ASP A 108 -65.73 -0.72 -16.19
N GLU A 109 -64.93 0.17 -16.76
CA GLU A 109 -65.27 0.97 -17.94
C GLU A 109 -65.65 0.09 -19.14
N ILE A 110 -64.86 -0.95 -19.45
CA ILE A 110 -65.20 -1.90 -20.53
C ILE A 110 -66.49 -2.68 -20.21
N ARG A 111 -66.69 -3.07 -18.95
CA ARG A 111 -67.96 -3.73 -18.53
C ARG A 111 -69.15 -2.81 -18.72
N ASP A 112 -69.02 -1.54 -18.38
CA ASP A 112 -70.08 -0.54 -18.54
C ASP A 112 -70.38 -0.28 -20.01
N GLU A 113 -69.36 -0.26 -20.88
CA GLU A 113 -69.54 -0.18 -22.34
C GLU A 113 -70.29 -1.39 -22.90
N ILE A 114 -69.92 -2.60 -22.48
CA ILE A 114 -70.64 -3.84 -22.86
C ILE A 114 -72.10 -3.77 -22.40
N ALA A 115 -72.35 -3.35 -21.15
CA ALA A 115 -73.71 -3.27 -20.60
C ALA A 115 -74.58 -2.26 -21.35
N LYS A 116 -74.02 -1.10 -21.72
CA LYS A 116 -74.72 -0.09 -22.55
C LYS A 116 -75.02 -0.61 -23.94
N ALA A 117 -74.08 -1.30 -24.57
CA ALA A 117 -74.28 -1.92 -25.88
C ALA A 117 -75.37 -3.00 -25.84
N GLU A 118 -75.36 -3.85 -24.80
CA GLU A 118 -76.40 -4.87 -24.59
C GLU A 118 -77.79 -4.27 -24.35
N ALA A 119 -77.88 -3.20 -23.57
CA ALA A 119 -79.16 -2.51 -23.35
C ALA A 119 -79.72 -1.90 -24.66
N LYS A 120 -78.87 -1.28 -25.49
CA LYS A 120 -79.27 -0.77 -26.80
C LYS A 120 -79.66 -1.89 -27.77
N MET A 121 -78.91 -3.00 -27.79
CA MET A 121 -79.28 -4.17 -28.58
C MET A 121 -80.68 -4.69 -28.21
N ALA A 122 -80.99 -4.77 -26.91
CA ALA A 122 -82.32 -5.18 -26.45
C ALA A 122 -83.42 -4.21 -26.91
N GLN A 123 -83.16 -2.90 -26.90
CA GLN A 123 -84.09 -1.89 -27.44
C GLN A 123 -84.31 -2.06 -28.95
N TYR A 124 -83.23 -2.25 -29.72
CA TYR A 124 -83.33 -2.50 -31.16
C TYR A 124 -84.04 -3.81 -31.47
N ASP A 125 -83.78 -4.88 -30.71
CA ASP A 125 -84.48 -6.16 -30.83
C ASP A 125 -85.99 -6.01 -30.60
N GLN A 126 -86.39 -5.25 -29.58
CA GLN A 126 -87.81 -4.94 -29.33
C GLN A 126 -88.45 -4.16 -30.49
N MET A 127 -87.78 -3.12 -31.00
CA MET A 127 -88.29 -2.33 -32.12
C MET A 127 -88.38 -3.14 -33.42
N ILE A 128 -87.38 -3.97 -33.70
CA ILE A 128 -87.39 -4.88 -34.85
C ILE A 128 -88.56 -5.86 -34.75
N GLN A 129 -88.81 -6.46 -33.58
CA GLN A 129 -89.95 -7.36 -33.38
C GLN A 129 -91.29 -6.65 -33.57
N GLN A 130 -91.45 -5.44 -33.01
CA GLN A 130 -92.67 -4.63 -33.22
C GLN A 130 -92.90 -4.31 -34.70
N LEU A 131 -91.86 -3.95 -35.44
CA LEU A 131 -91.94 -3.64 -36.87
C LEU A 131 -92.20 -4.88 -37.73
N LEU A 132 -91.60 -6.03 -37.39
CA LEU A 132 -91.89 -7.30 -38.07
C LEU A 132 -93.35 -7.73 -37.85
N GLN A 133 -93.86 -7.58 -36.63
CA GLN A 133 -95.28 -7.84 -36.33
C GLN A 133 -96.18 -6.88 -37.10
N ALA A 134 -95.85 -5.59 -37.13
CA ALA A 134 -96.62 -4.60 -37.87
C ALA A 134 -96.62 -4.85 -39.39
N ARG A 135 -95.50 -5.30 -39.96
CA ARG A 135 -95.41 -5.74 -41.35
C ARG A 135 -96.33 -6.95 -41.59
N SER A 136 -96.32 -7.94 -40.70
CA SER A 136 -97.19 -9.12 -40.78
C SER A 136 -98.68 -8.75 -40.70
N ASP A 137 -99.04 -7.87 -39.77
CA ASP A 137 -100.41 -7.37 -39.60
C ASP A 137 -100.88 -6.66 -40.90
N LEU A 138 -100.06 -5.77 -41.47
CA LEU A 138 -100.36 -5.08 -42.74
C LEU A 138 -100.51 -6.05 -43.92
N GLN A 139 -99.66 -7.07 -44.02
CA GLN A 139 -99.74 -8.11 -45.07
C GLN A 139 -101.04 -8.92 -44.97
N SER A 140 -101.50 -9.21 -43.75
CA SER A 140 -102.79 -9.87 -43.49
C SER A 140 -104.02 -8.96 -43.60
N GLY A 141 -103.82 -7.66 -43.85
CA GLY A 141 -104.89 -6.66 -43.97
C GLY A 141 -105.38 -6.09 -42.64
N LEU A 142 -104.72 -6.41 -41.53
CA LEU A 142 -104.97 -5.85 -40.21
C LEU A 142 -104.28 -4.48 -40.05
N ILE A 143 -104.77 -3.67 -39.11
CA ILE A 143 -104.11 -2.41 -38.72
C ILE A 143 -103.14 -2.72 -37.58
N PRO A 144 -101.83 -2.48 -37.75
CA PRO A 144 -100.85 -2.72 -36.69
C PRO A 144 -101.14 -1.94 -35.42
N ALA A 145 -100.91 -2.58 -34.28
CA ALA A 145 -100.97 -1.94 -32.97
C ALA A 145 -99.68 -2.22 -32.19
N GLY A 146 -99.25 -1.28 -31.34
CA GLY A 146 -98.16 -1.49 -30.38
C GLY A 146 -96.74 -1.25 -30.90
N VAL A 147 -96.55 -0.61 -32.06
CA VAL A 147 -95.24 -0.07 -32.46
C VAL A 147 -95.02 1.27 -31.77
N SER A 148 -93.92 1.37 -31.03
CA SER A 148 -93.52 2.61 -30.36
C SER A 148 -92.08 2.96 -30.70
N PHE A 149 -91.87 4.19 -31.13
CA PHE A 149 -90.56 4.76 -31.39
C PHE A 149 -90.19 5.70 -30.25
N LEU A 150 -88.92 5.63 -29.83
CA LEU A 150 -88.35 6.56 -28.86
C LEU A 150 -88.19 7.98 -29.42
N ASP A 151 -88.08 8.11 -30.75
CA ASP A 151 -88.04 9.38 -31.45
C ASP A 151 -89.48 9.87 -31.69
N PRO A 152 -89.90 11.00 -31.08
CA PRO A 152 -91.25 11.54 -31.22
C PRO A 152 -91.63 11.88 -32.67
N GLN A 153 -90.65 12.24 -33.49
CA GLN A 153 -90.89 12.59 -34.89
C GLN A 153 -91.16 11.33 -35.72
N LEU A 154 -90.41 10.26 -35.48
CA LEU A 154 -90.68 8.93 -36.06
C LEU A 154 -92.02 8.36 -35.58
N GLN A 155 -92.35 8.54 -34.30
CA GLN A 155 -93.65 8.14 -33.75
C GLN A 155 -94.80 8.87 -34.45
N ALA A 156 -94.68 10.19 -34.62
CA ALA A 156 -95.68 10.99 -35.32
C ALA A 156 -95.81 10.61 -36.81
N GLN A 157 -94.69 10.32 -37.48
CA GLN A 157 -94.69 9.83 -38.87
C GLN A 157 -95.42 8.49 -38.98
N TRP A 158 -95.13 7.56 -38.07
CA TRP A 158 -95.80 6.26 -38.00
C TRP A 158 -97.31 6.38 -37.80
N GLU A 159 -97.74 7.20 -36.83
CA GLU A 159 -99.16 7.44 -36.57
C GLU A 159 -99.87 8.11 -37.75
N ALA A 160 -99.22 9.09 -38.39
CA ALA A 160 -99.76 9.75 -39.58
C ALA A 160 -99.97 8.76 -40.75
N MET A 161 -99.01 7.87 -40.98
CA MET A 161 -99.13 6.81 -41.99
C MET A 161 -100.30 5.86 -41.69
N LEU A 162 -100.49 5.46 -40.43
CA LEU A 162 -101.61 4.61 -40.02
C LEU A 162 -102.97 5.30 -40.13
N VAL A 163 -103.05 6.61 -39.87
CA VAL A 163 -104.29 7.41 -40.04
C VAL A 163 -104.65 7.53 -41.52
N LEU A 164 -103.66 7.78 -42.39
CA LEU A 164 -103.84 7.80 -43.84
C LEU A 164 -104.34 6.45 -44.36
N TYR A 165 -103.76 5.35 -43.86
CA TYR A 165 -104.20 4.00 -44.21
C TYR A 165 -105.64 3.70 -43.75
N ARG A 166 -106.03 4.13 -42.53
CA ARG A 166 -107.36 3.89 -41.95
C ARG A 166 -108.48 4.61 -42.72
N ASN A 167 -108.22 5.81 -43.22
CA ASN A 167 -109.24 6.68 -43.84
C ASN A 167 -109.31 6.56 -45.38
N ALA A 168 -108.46 5.72 -46.00
CA ALA A 168 -108.41 5.53 -47.45
C ALA A 168 -109.50 4.58 -47.98
N SER A 169 -109.95 4.79 -49.23
CA SER A 169 -110.86 3.86 -49.92
C SER A 169 -110.22 2.50 -50.19
N PRO A 170 -110.98 1.39 -50.37
CA PRO A 170 -110.41 0.06 -50.60
C PRO A 170 -109.41 -0.03 -51.77
N ALA A 171 -109.58 0.83 -52.80
CA ALA A 171 -108.65 0.93 -53.94
C ALA A 171 -107.34 1.68 -53.61
N GLN A 172 -107.36 2.62 -52.65
CA GLN A 172 -106.19 3.41 -52.22
C GLN A 172 -105.40 2.73 -51.10
N GLN A 173 -106.07 1.89 -50.29
CA GLN A 173 -105.44 1.15 -49.20
C GLN A 173 -104.33 0.19 -49.68
N ALA A 174 -104.45 -0.37 -50.89
CA ALA A 174 -103.43 -1.27 -51.43
C ALA A 174 -102.08 -0.57 -51.65
N GLN A 175 -102.09 0.66 -52.20
CA GLN A 175 -100.87 1.43 -52.45
C GLN A 175 -100.25 1.94 -51.16
N ILE A 176 -101.05 2.55 -50.27
CA ILE A 176 -100.58 3.09 -48.98
C ILE A 176 -100.01 1.97 -48.10
N ARG A 177 -100.59 0.76 -48.14
CA ARG A 177 -100.06 -0.41 -47.45
C ARG A 177 -98.65 -0.75 -47.94
N GLN A 178 -98.42 -0.73 -49.24
CA GLN A 178 -97.13 -1.06 -49.82
C GLN A 178 -96.08 0.00 -49.44
N ASP A 179 -96.43 1.29 -49.49
CA ASP A 179 -95.54 2.38 -49.09
C ASP A 179 -95.14 2.27 -47.59
N ILE A 180 -96.07 1.87 -46.72
CA ILE A 180 -95.79 1.64 -45.29
C ILE A 180 -94.89 0.40 -45.12
N ILE A 181 -95.11 -0.68 -45.88
CA ILE A 181 -94.26 -1.87 -45.84
C ILE A 181 -92.84 -1.53 -46.29
N ASP A 182 -92.67 -0.79 -47.37
CA ASP A 182 -91.36 -0.37 -47.89
C ASP A 182 -90.63 0.54 -46.88
N TRP A 183 -91.35 1.44 -46.21
CA TRP A 183 -90.82 2.24 -45.10
C TRP A 183 -90.38 1.37 -43.91
N ILE A 184 -91.19 0.37 -43.52
CA ILE A 184 -90.83 -0.59 -42.47
C ILE A 184 -89.56 -1.36 -42.87
N GLU A 185 -89.44 -1.80 -44.12
CA GLU A 185 -88.28 -2.54 -44.62
C GLU A 185 -87.00 -1.70 -44.59
N SER A 186 -87.07 -0.43 -45.02
CA SER A 186 -85.94 0.51 -44.88
C SER A 186 -85.54 0.67 -43.41
N ARG A 187 -86.51 0.83 -42.51
CA ARG A 187 -86.24 1.05 -41.09
C ARG A 187 -85.70 -0.21 -40.39
N LEU A 188 -86.18 -1.39 -40.77
CA LEU A 188 -85.64 -2.67 -40.32
C LEU A 188 -84.17 -2.83 -40.73
N GLY A 189 -83.80 -2.40 -41.95
CA GLY A 189 -82.42 -2.37 -42.42
C GLY A 189 -81.51 -1.50 -41.53
N GLU A 190 -81.92 -0.26 -41.27
CA GLU A 190 -81.17 0.67 -40.39
C GLU A 190 -81.02 0.14 -38.96
N LEU A 191 -82.10 -0.38 -38.36
CA LEU A 191 -82.08 -0.93 -37.01
C LEU A 191 -81.21 -2.19 -36.91
N THR A 192 -81.21 -3.03 -37.95
CA THR A 192 -80.36 -4.23 -38.00
C THR A 192 -78.89 -3.86 -38.07
N ILE A 193 -78.53 -2.82 -38.83
CA ILE A 193 -77.17 -2.29 -38.89
C ILE A 193 -76.74 -1.76 -37.51
N ALA A 194 -77.53 -0.86 -36.92
CA ALA A 194 -77.25 -0.28 -35.60
C ALA A 194 -77.13 -1.35 -34.50
N ARG A 195 -77.99 -2.38 -34.55
CA ARG A 195 -77.90 -3.55 -33.65
C ARG A 195 -76.61 -4.34 -33.84
N ASN A 196 -76.20 -4.59 -35.07
CA ASN A 196 -74.98 -5.34 -35.37
C ASN A 196 -73.72 -4.56 -34.97
N GLU A 197 -73.74 -3.23 -35.04
CA GLU A 197 -72.67 -2.38 -34.51
C GLU A 197 -72.54 -2.51 -32.99
N GLU A 198 -73.64 -2.45 -32.24
CA GLU A 198 -73.62 -2.65 -30.79
C GLU A 198 -73.22 -4.09 -30.42
N LEU A 199 -73.59 -5.10 -31.22
CA LEU A 199 -73.11 -6.48 -31.07
C LEU A 199 -71.59 -6.57 -31.24
N ALA A 200 -71.03 -5.90 -32.25
CA ALA A 200 -69.59 -5.85 -32.48
C ALA A 200 -68.87 -5.19 -31.30
N THR A 201 -69.43 -4.10 -30.75
CA THR A 201 -68.92 -3.43 -29.54
C THR A 201 -68.92 -4.37 -28.32
N ALA A 202 -70.04 -5.06 -28.06
CA ALA A 202 -70.14 -5.99 -26.94
C ALA A 202 -69.19 -7.19 -27.08
N VAL A 203 -69.04 -7.76 -28.27
CA VAL A 203 -68.11 -8.86 -28.55
C VAL A 203 -66.66 -8.39 -28.41
N GLY A 204 -66.32 -7.21 -28.95
CA GLY A 204 -65.00 -6.60 -28.85
C GLY A 204 -64.60 -6.34 -27.40
N GLY A 205 -65.47 -5.71 -26.61
CA GLY A 205 -65.22 -5.46 -25.19
C GLY A 205 -65.06 -6.75 -24.38
N ARG A 206 -65.86 -7.79 -24.66
CA ARG A 206 -65.70 -9.11 -24.02
C ARG A 206 -64.36 -9.76 -24.36
N GLN A 207 -63.90 -9.63 -25.60
CA GLN A 207 -62.58 -10.11 -26.02
C GLN A 207 -61.45 -9.34 -25.32
N GLU A 208 -61.60 -8.01 -25.17
CA GLU A 208 -60.65 -7.18 -24.44
C GLU A 208 -60.57 -7.54 -22.95
N LEU A 209 -61.71 -7.72 -22.27
CA LEU A 209 -61.73 -8.19 -20.88
C LEU A 209 -61.04 -9.55 -20.69
N ARG A 210 -61.21 -10.47 -21.65
CA ARG A 210 -60.51 -11.77 -21.63
C ARG A 210 -59.00 -11.58 -21.79
N GLN A 211 -58.55 -10.66 -22.64
CA GLN A 211 -57.13 -10.36 -22.82
C GLN A 211 -56.51 -9.71 -21.58
N LEU A 212 -57.24 -8.79 -20.92
CA LEU A 212 -56.77 -8.10 -19.71
C LEU A 212 -56.63 -9.02 -18.49
N GLY A 213 -57.46 -10.07 -18.40
CA GLY A 213 -57.44 -11.05 -17.32
C GLY A 213 -57.68 -10.45 -15.91
N PRO A 214 -57.37 -11.18 -14.83
CA PRO A 214 -57.54 -10.69 -13.46
C PRO A 214 -56.64 -9.49 -13.17
N VAL A 215 -56.98 -8.69 -12.16
CA VAL A 215 -56.11 -7.59 -11.71
C VAL A 215 -54.83 -8.18 -11.14
N ALA A 216 -53.68 -7.62 -11.53
CA ALA A 216 -52.39 -8.09 -11.01
C ALA A 216 -52.25 -7.77 -9.52
N GLU A 217 -51.59 -8.65 -8.77
CA GLU A 217 -51.36 -8.45 -7.34
C GLU A 217 -49.91 -8.11 -7.02
N VAL A 218 -48.97 -8.58 -7.84
CA VAL A 218 -47.53 -8.47 -7.61
C VAL A 218 -46.85 -7.85 -8.82
N GLU A 219 -46.02 -6.85 -8.56
CA GLU A 219 -45.07 -6.28 -9.49
C GLU A 219 -43.71 -6.93 -9.29
N GLN A 220 -43.03 -7.21 -10.40
CA GLN A 220 -41.71 -7.81 -10.47
C GLN A 220 -40.78 -6.86 -11.23
N THR A 221 -39.71 -6.45 -10.58
CA THR A 221 -38.69 -5.60 -11.20
C THR A 221 -37.36 -6.34 -11.24
N GLN A 222 -36.70 -6.31 -12.39
CA GLN A 222 -35.35 -6.84 -12.59
C GLN A 222 -34.45 -5.68 -12.99
N ARG A 223 -33.37 -5.47 -12.25
CA ARG A 223 -32.34 -4.49 -12.57
C ARG A 223 -31.00 -5.18 -12.66
N GLY A 224 -30.23 -4.91 -13.70
CA GLY A 224 -28.84 -5.35 -13.82
C GLY A 224 -27.95 -4.16 -14.11
N THR A 225 -26.77 -4.08 -13.49
CA THR A 225 -25.76 -3.07 -13.80
C THR A 225 -24.39 -3.70 -14.02
N ILE A 226 -23.61 -3.13 -14.95
CA ILE A 226 -22.18 -3.39 -15.13
C ILE A 226 -21.48 -2.04 -15.12
N ASP A 227 -20.60 -1.84 -14.15
CA ASP A 227 -19.79 -0.65 -14.00
C ASP A 227 -18.33 -1.01 -14.25
N LEU A 228 -17.69 -0.36 -15.21
CA LEU A 228 -16.25 -0.43 -15.41
C LEU A 228 -15.68 0.99 -15.28
N GLN A 229 -14.66 1.15 -14.46
CA GLN A 229 -14.01 2.43 -14.22
C GLN A 229 -12.50 2.23 -14.22
N LEU A 230 -11.77 3.14 -14.85
CA LEU A 230 -10.32 3.15 -14.80
C LEU A 230 -9.91 4.45 -14.10
N SER A 231 -9.44 4.35 -12.86
CA SER A 231 -9.14 5.51 -12.01
C SER A 231 -7.64 5.75 -11.90
N LYS A 232 -7.22 7.00 -12.13
CA LYS A 232 -5.84 7.47 -11.95
C LYS A 232 -5.82 8.61 -10.92
N HIS A 233 -5.23 8.35 -9.77
CA HIS A 233 -4.90 9.39 -8.79
C HIS A 233 -3.54 10.02 -9.14
N TYR A 234 -3.48 11.34 -9.18
CA TYR A 234 -2.25 12.09 -9.42
C TYR A 234 -1.71 12.65 -8.11
N ARG A 235 -0.39 12.86 -8.05
CA ARG A 235 0.30 13.48 -6.89
C ARG A 235 -0.21 14.87 -6.55
N THR A 236 -0.90 15.55 -7.47
CA THR A 236 -1.55 16.84 -7.25
C THR A 236 -2.87 16.74 -6.48
N GLY A 237 -3.36 15.53 -6.22
CA GLY A 237 -4.69 15.24 -5.65
C GLY A 237 -5.79 15.05 -6.70
N LEU A 238 -5.52 15.40 -7.98
CA LEU A 238 -6.48 15.21 -9.07
C LEU A 238 -6.74 13.71 -9.29
N THR A 239 -8.00 13.36 -9.53
CA THR A 239 -8.38 12.01 -9.95
C THR A 239 -9.08 12.04 -11.31
N LEU A 240 -8.57 11.28 -12.27
CA LEU A 240 -9.18 11.09 -13.58
C LEU A 240 -9.79 9.68 -13.64
N THR A 241 -11.09 9.61 -13.94
CA THR A 241 -11.82 8.34 -14.00
C THR A 241 -12.67 8.27 -15.26
N PRO A 242 -12.13 7.79 -16.39
CA PRO A 242 -12.95 7.22 -17.46
C PRO A 242 -13.82 6.07 -16.92
N PHE A 243 -15.09 6.05 -17.32
CA PHE A 243 -16.05 5.07 -16.86
C PHE A 243 -17.01 4.63 -17.97
N MET A 244 -17.53 3.41 -17.80
CA MET A 244 -18.63 2.84 -18.53
C MET A 244 -19.64 2.30 -17.52
N ASN A 245 -20.89 2.74 -17.62
CA ASN A 245 -22.02 2.16 -16.90
C ASN A 245 -22.98 1.55 -17.91
N LEU A 246 -23.33 0.29 -17.71
CA LEU A 246 -24.40 -0.38 -18.43
C LEU A 246 -25.47 -0.73 -17.43
N SER A 247 -26.72 -0.41 -17.74
CA SER A 247 -27.85 -0.80 -16.91
C SER A 247 -28.99 -1.31 -17.74
N GLY A 248 -29.72 -2.27 -17.19
CA GLY A 248 -30.95 -2.81 -17.79
C GLY A 248 -32.01 -2.90 -16.72
N GLU A 249 -33.22 -2.45 -17.04
CA GLU A 249 -34.38 -2.51 -16.15
C GLU A 249 -35.58 -3.14 -16.88
N SER A 250 -36.24 -4.07 -16.21
CA SER A 250 -37.47 -4.72 -16.66
C SER A 250 -38.51 -4.69 -15.57
N LEU A 251 -39.71 -4.18 -15.87
CA LEU A 251 -40.85 -4.17 -14.97
C LEU A 251 -41.97 -5.02 -15.56
N ARG A 252 -42.53 -5.93 -14.77
CA ARG A 252 -43.59 -6.85 -15.19
C ARG A 252 -44.58 -7.10 -14.06
N TYR A 253 -45.84 -7.36 -14.38
CA TYR A 253 -46.79 -7.89 -13.42
C TYR A 253 -46.75 -9.42 -13.44
N GLN A 254 -46.81 -10.03 -12.26
CA GLN A 254 -46.71 -11.48 -12.13
C GLN A 254 -47.82 -12.17 -12.93
N GLY A 255 -47.42 -13.13 -13.78
CA GLY A 255 -48.34 -13.88 -14.63
C GLY A 255 -48.87 -13.13 -15.84
N LYS A 256 -48.38 -11.91 -16.12
CA LYS A 256 -48.84 -11.10 -17.25
C LYS A 256 -47.73 -10.74 -18.24
N PRO A 257 -48.06 -10.64 -19.55
CA PRO A 257 -47.20 -10.00 -20.53
C PRO A 257 -46.95 -8.53 -20.19
N LYS A 258 -45.96 -7.90 -20.83
CA LYS A 258 -45.67 -6.48 -20.60
C LYS A 258 -46.71 -5.53 -21.16
N SER A 259 -47.29 -5.88 -22.31
CA SER A 259 -48.19 -5.00 -23.04
C SER A 259 -49.45 -4.73 -22.24
N ASP A 260 -49.86 -3.46 -22.22
CA ASP A 260 -51.07 -2.99 -21.54
C ASP A 260 -52.35 -3.64 -22.09
N LYS A 261 -52.35 -4.04 -23.38
CA LYS A 261 -53.46 -4.80 -23.99
C LYS A 261 -53.76 -6.12 -23.28
N PHE A 262 -52.76 -6.71 -22.62
CA PHE A 262 -52.90 -7.95 -21.85
C PHE A 262 -52.87 -7.70 -20.33
N GLY A 263 -53.17 -6.46 -19.91
CA GLY A 263 -53.21 -6.03 -18.52
C GLY A 263 -51.85 -5.97 -17.84
N GLY A 264 -50.77 -5.87 -18.63
CA GLY A 264 -49.42 -5.60 -18.17
C GLY A 264 -49.17 -4.11 -17.89
N PRO A 265 -47.96 -3.75 -17.42
CA PRO A 265 -47.61 -2.38 -17.08
C PRO A 265 -47.47 -1.43 -18.29
N GLY A 266 -47.47 -1.94 -19.53
CA GLY A 266 -47.34 -1.13 -20.74
C GLY A 266 -45.96 -0.51 -20.98
N ARG A 267 -44.93 -0.94 -20.23
CA ARG A 267 -43.56 -0.44 -20.34
C ARG A 267 -42.64 -1.49 -20.93
N GLU A 268 -41.80 -1.08 -21.89
CA GLU A 268 -40.76 -1.93 -22.42
C GLU A 268 -39.54 -2.00 -21.50
N ASP A 269 -38.64 -2.95 -21.76
CA ASP A 269 -37.41 -3.05 -20.98
C ASP A 269 -36.46 -1.97 -21.46
N THR A 270 -35.86 -1.25 -20.53
CA THR A 270 -34.96 -0.15 -20.83
C THR A 270 -33.53 -0.58 -20.59
N TYR A 271 -32.67 -0.37 -21.58
CA TYR A 271 -31.23 -0.59 -21.48
C TYR A 271 -30.50 0.70 -21.74
N ASN A 272 -29.64 1.10 -20.81
CA ASN A 272 -28.83 2.30 -20.89
C ASN A 272 -27.35 1.92 -20.93
N ALA A 273 -26.61 2.61 -21.78
CA ALA A 273 -25.16 2.62 -21.75
C ALA A 273 -24.66 4.04 -21.59
N THR A 274 -23.82 4.29 -20.60
CA THR A 274 -23.19 5.58 -20.37
C THR A 274 -21.68 5.41 -20.46
N LEU A 275 -21.05 6.14 -21.38
CA LEU A 275 -19.59 6.24 -21.48
C LEU A 275 -19.18 7.67 -21.17
N GLY A 276 -18.14 7.85 -20.38
CA GLY A 276 -17.69 9.18 -20.04
C GLY A 276 -16.38 9.18 -19.29
N PHE A 277 -16.02 10.36 -18.82
CA PHE A 277 -14.92 10.54 -17.89
C PHE A 277 -15.31 11.57 -16.84
N SER A 278 -14.80 11.38 -15.63
CA SER A 278 -14.90 12.35 -14.54
C SER A 278 -13.52 12.79 -14.07
N VAL A 279 -13.39 14.07 -13.76
CA VAL A 279 -12.22 14.68 -13.16
C VAL A 279 -12.63 15.23 -11.80
N ASN A 280 -12.04 14.71 -10.73
CA ASN A 280 -12.19 15.24 -9.37
C ASN A 280 -10.94 16.05 -9.02
N ILE A 281 -11.11 17.29 -8.56
CA ILE A 281 -10.03 18.20 -8.20
C ILE A 281 -10.24 18.67 -6.75
N PRO A 282 -9.41 18.23 -5.79
CA PRO A 282 -9.44 18.77 -4.44
C PRO A 282 -8.84 20.18 -4.43
N LEU A 283 -9.60 21.14 -3.91
CA LEU A 283 -9.25 22.56 -3.80
C LEU A 283 -8.87 22.98 -2.36
N GLY A 284 -9.07 22.09 -1.39
CA GLY A 284 -8.80 22.32 0.04
C GLY A 284 -7.91 21.23 0.61
N ARG A 285 -8.46 20.39 1.51
CA ARG A 285 -7.79 19.18 2.00
C ARG A 285 -7.41 18.25 0.84
N GLY A 286 -6.22 17.63 0.88
CA GLY A 286 -5.75 16.76 -0.20
C GLY A 286 -5.25 17.50 -1.44
N LYS A 287 -5.14 18.85 -1.40
CA LYS A 287 -4.72 19.64 -2.56
C LYS A 287 -3.20 19.66 -2.71
N GLY A 288 -2.74 19.38 -3.93
CA GLY A 288 -1.36 19.61 -4.34
C GLY A 288 -0.39 18.53 -3.87
N VAL A 289 0.83 18.59 -4.41
CA VAL A 289 1.89 17.59 -4.15
C VAL A 289 2.33 17.57 -2.69
N GLU A 290 2.26 18.71 -2.00
CA GLU A 290 2.63 18.83 -0.59
C GLU A 290 1.63 18.18 0.39
N SER A 291 0.42 17.82 -0.05
CA SER A 291 -0.55 17.05 0.74
C SER A 291 -0.75 15.66 0.13
N ALA A 292 -1.30 15.58 -1.08
CA ALA A 292 -1.61 14.30 -1.72
C ALA A 292 -0.35 13.44 -1.97
N GLY A 293 0.75 14.07 -2.42
CA GLY A 293 2.03 13.40 -2.68
C GLY A 293 2.94 13.22 -1.46
N ALA A 294 2.56 13.73 -0.29
CA ALA A 294 3.46 13.83 0.86
C ALA A 294 3.91 12.47 1.42
N ALA A 295 3.01 11.48 1.44
CA ALA A 295 3.31 10.15 1.95
C ALA A 295 4.37 9.42 1.10
N GLU A 296 4.27 9.52 -0.23
CA GLU A 296 5.26 8.97 -1.16
C GLU A 296 6.60 9.70 -1.03
N GLN A 297 6.59 11.04 -1.06
CA GLN A 297 7.78 11.86 -0.87
C GLN A 297 8.51 11.55 0.44
N SER A 298 7.77 11.47 1.55
CA SER A 298 8.32 11.11 2.87
C SER A 298 8.90 9.70 2.88
N SER A 299 8.21 8.73 2.26
CA SER A 299 8.68 7.34 2.21
C SER A 299 9.94 7.18 1.35
N LEU A 300 10.07 7.96 0.27
CA LEU A 300 11.30 8.02 -0.54
C LEU A 300 12.47 8.56 0.29
N ILE A 301 12.28 9.66 1.02
CA ILE A 301 13.32 10.23 1.90
C ILE A 301 13.68 9.25 3.03
N ASP A 302 12.70 8.57 3.63
CA ASP A 302 12.94 7.55 4.66
C ASP A 302 13.75 6.35 4.11
N TRP A 303 13.54 5.97 2.85
CA TRP A 303 14.35 4.95 2.18
C TRP A 303 15.80 5.43 1.93
N GLU A 304 15.99 6.66 1.44
CA GLU A 304 17.33 7.25 1.29
C GLU A 304 18.07 7.35 2.64
N ALA A 305 17.37 7.74 3.71
CA ALA A 305 17.91 7.76 5.07
C ALA A 305 18.33 6.38 5.56
N SER A 306 17.57 5.33 5.20
CA SER A 306 17.89 3.95 5.55
C SER A 306 19.18 3.47 4.90
N ARG A 307 19.44 3.86 3.64
CA ARG A 307 20.72 3.57 2.96
C ARG A 307 21.91 4.21 3.66
N LYS A 308 21.78 5.48 4.06
CA LYS A 308 22.81 6.18 4.86
C LYS A 308 23.03 5.52 6.22
N THR A 309 21.98 5.02 6.86
CA THR A 309 22.06 4.27 8.12
C THR A 309 22.80 2.93 7.93
N LEU A 310 22.56 2.21 6.83
CA LEU A 310 23.32 1.01 6.48
C LEU A 310 24.81 1.33 6.28
N ALA A 311 25.12 2.37 5.52
CA ALA A 311 26.50 2.78 5.26
C ALA A 311 27.23 3.25 6.55
N PHE A 312 26.52 3.92 7.47
CA PHE A 312 27.04 4.22 8.80
C PHE A 312 27.28 2.95 9.63
N THR A 313 26.35 1.98 9.59
CA THR A 313 26.52 0.69 10.27
C THR A 313 27.75 -0.05 9.73
N ALA A 314 28.01 0.01 8.42
CA ALA A 314 29.25 -0.52 7.83
C ALA A 314 30.49 0.13 8.43
N SER A 315 30.48 1.46 8.63
CA SER A 315 31.57 2.17 9.30
C SER A 315 31.75 1.72 10.76
N GLN A 316 30.66 1.44 11.48
CA GLN A 316 30.72 0.91 12.85
C GLN A 316 31.29 -0.52 12.91
N SER A 317 30.85 -1.41 12.02
CA SER A 317 31.35 -2.79 11.94
C SER A 317 32.83 -2.82 11.54
N VAL A 318 33.26 -1.95 10.62
CA VAL A 318 34.69 -1.77 10.26
C VAL A 318 35.48 -1.31 11.48
N LEU A 319 35.04 -0.26 12.19
CA LEU A 319 35.75 0.24 13.38
C LEU A 319 35.88 -0.84 14.47
N ALA A 320 34.80 -1.57 14.75
CA ALA A 320 34.79 -2.66 15.73
C ALA A 320 35.79 -3.77 15.35
N THR A 321 35.87 -4.11 14.05
CA THR A 321 36.83 -5.10 13.54
C THR A 321 38.26 -4.60 13.64
N VAL A 322 38.53 -3.32 13.30
CA VAL A 322 39.86 -2.71 13.48
C VAL A 322 40.27 -2.80 14.96
N PHE A 323 39.38 -2.48 15.90
CA PHE A 323 39.69 -2.57 17.33
C PHE A 323 39.98 -4.00 17.77
N ALA A 324 39.16 -4.97 17.35
CA ALA A 324 39.39 -6.38 17.68
C ALA A 324 40.69 -6.92 17.07
N TYR A 325 41.03 -6.49 15.85
CA TYR A 325 42.27 -6.88 15.18
C TYR A 325 43.51 -6.31 15.90
N LEU A 326 43.47 -5.02 16.26
CA LEU A 326 44.55 -4.38 17.01
C LEU A 326 44.71 -4.98 18.42
N ASP A 327 43.61 -5.36 19.08
CA ASP A 327 43.66 -5.99 20.41
C ASP A 327 44.22 -7.42 20.33
N LEU A 328 43.89 -8.16 19.27
CA LEU A 328 44.51 -9.44 18.97
C LEU A 328 46.03 -9.31 18.82
N TYR A 329 46.50 -8.35 18.01
CA TYR A 329 47.93 -8.10 17.86
C TYR A 329 48.60 -7.72 19.19
N ARG A 330 47.98 -6.84 19.98
CA ARG A 330 48.43 -6.47 21.33
C ARG A 330 48.58 -7.70 22.25
N ALA A 331 47.60 -8.61 22.22
CA ALA A 331 47.63 -9.82 23.01
C ALA A 331 48.72 -10.80 22.53
N GLN A 332 48.96 -10.91 21.22
CA GLN A 332 50.08 -11.69 20.67
C GLN A 332 51.44 -11.15 21.15
N GLU A 333 51.65 -9.84 21.09
CA GLU A 333 52.87 -9.19 21.57
C GLU A 333 53.06 -9.35 23.09
N THR A 334 51.97 -9.28 23.86
CA THR A 334 52.01 -9.49 25.32
C THR A 334 52.46 -10.92 25.65
N VAL A 335 51.95 -11.92 24.93
CA VAL A 335 52.40 -13.32 25.07
C VAL A 335 53.87 -13.47 24.67
N ALA A 336 54.33 -12.77 23.63
CA ALA A 336 55.72 -12.79 23.21
C ALA A 336 56.66 -12.18 24.27
N VAL A 337 56.29 -11.07 24.90
CA VAL A 337 57.06 -10.43 26.00
C VAL A 337 57.17 -11.37 27.21
N TYR A 338 56.06 -11.89 27.72
CA TYR A 338 56.08 -12.83 28.85
C TYR A 338 56.76 -14.16 28.49
N GLY A 339 56.67 -14.60 27.23
CA GLY A 339 57.39 -15.79 26.74
C GLY A 339 58.91 -15.61 26.81
N ARG A 340 59.42 -14.46 26.35
CA ARG A 340 60.85 -14.12 26.47
C ARG A 340 61.29 -13.99 27.92
N SER A 341 60.47 -13.36 28.77
CA SER A 341 60.74 -13.28 30.22
C SER A 341 60.81 -14.68 30.83
N SER A 342 59.87 -15.57 30.51
CA SER A 342 59.84 -16.95 31.02
C SER A 342 61.09 -17.75 30.62
N GLU A 343 61.53 -17.64 29.36
CA GLU A 343 62.76 -18.27 28.88
C GLU A 343 64.01 -17.73 29.59
N LEU A 344 64.08 -16.41 29.78
CA LEU A 344 65.15 -15.77 30.54
C LEU A 344 65.18 -16.23 32.00
N GLN A 345 64.03 -16.31 32.68
CA GLN A 345 63.97 -16.80 34.06
C GLN A 345 64.42 -18.26 34.18
N GLY A 346 64.16 -19.10 33.16
CA GLY A 346 64.71 -20.45 33.09
C GLY A 346 66.23 -20.46 33.05
N ARG A 347 66.84 -19.63 32.19
CA ARG A 347 68.31 -19.48 32.09
C ARG A 347 68.93 -18.90 33.37
N LEU A 348 68.25 -17.94 34.02
CA LEU A 348 68.71 -17.37 35.29
C LEU A 348 68.64 -18.40 36.42
N LEU A 349 67.61 -19.26 36.45
CA LEU A 349 67.52 -20.35 37.42
C LEU A 349 68.66 -21.35 37.26
N GLU A 350 68.99 -21.76 36.04
CA GLU A 350 70.14 -22.62 35.77
C GLU A 350 71.46 -21.99 36.25
N LEU A 351 71.65 -20.69 35.98
CA LEU A 351 72.83 -19.94 36.45
C LEU A 351 72.89 -19.88 37.98
N VAL A 352 71.78 -19.57 38.65
CA VAL A 352 71.67 -19.50 40.12
C VAL A 352 71.94 -20.86 40.76
N GLN A 353 71.45 -21.95 40.16
CA GLN A 353 71.75 -23.31 40.64
C GLN A 353 73.24 -23.63 40.55
N ALA A 354 73.88 -23.34 39.41
CA ALA A 354 75.31 -23.57 39.23
C ALA A 354 76.17 -22.75 40.21
N LEU A 355 75.84 -21.47 40.43
CA LEU A 355 76.54 -20.61 41.39
C LEU A 355 76.34 -21.07 42.84
N ALA A 356 75.16 -21.59 43.19
CA ALA A 356 74.88 -22.12 44.52
C ALA A 356 75.55 -23.47 44.78
N GLU A 357 75.73 -24.31 43.75
CA GLU A 357 76.52 -25.55 43.84
C GLU A 357 78.02 -25.27 44.02
N ALA A 358 78.49 -24.17 43.43
CA ALA A 358 79.86 -23.66 43.60
C ALA A 358 80.07 -22.86 44.91
N ASP A 359 79.06 -22.78 45.79
CA ASP A 359 79.07 -21.98 47.03
C ASP A 359 79.38 -20.47 46.84
N GLU A 360 79.17 -19.92 45.64
CA GLU A 360 79.38 -18.50 45.32
C GLU A 360 78.18 -17.62 45.74
N ILE A 361 76.98 -18.21 45.83
CA ILE A 361 75.75 -17.53 46.32
C ILE A 361 74.96 -18.40 47.30
N PRO A 362 74.14 -17.81 48.20
CA PRO A 362 73.34 -18.59 49.14
C PRO A 362 72.29 -19.47 48.45
N ARG A 363 72.14 -20.73 48.90
CA ARG A 363 71.09 -21.65 48.40
C ARG A 363 69.66 -21.12 48.51
N ALA A 364 69.40 -20.19 49.44
CA ALA A 364 68.10 -19.52 49.57
C ALA A 364 67.68 -18.73 48.32
N GLU A 365 68.64 -18.31 47.49
CA GLU A 365 68.37 -17.60 46.24
C GLU A 365 67.73 -18.51 45.18
N ILE A 366 67.92 -19.83 45.24
CA ILE A 366 67.22 -20.79 44.38
C ILE A 366 65.71 -20.70 44.61
N SER A 367 65.27 -20.68 45.87
CA SER A 367 63.85 -20.57 46.20
C SER A 367 63.24 -19.24 45.74
N ARG A 368 64.00 -18.14 45.83
CA ARG A 368 63.57 -16.83 45.31
C ARG A 368 63.40 -16.88 43.79
N MET A 369 64.33 -17.53 43.10
CA MET A 369 64.29 -17.67 41.64
C MET A 369 63.12 -18.57 41.20
N GLN A 370 62.87 -19.68 41.91
CA GLN A 370 61.71 -20.54 41.65
C GLN A 370 60.38 -19.79 41.85
N ALA A 371 60.27 -18.95 42.89
CA ALA A 371 59.08 -18.12 43.11
C ALA A 371 58.84 -17.14 41.95
N ARG A 372 59.90 -16.47 41.47
CA ARG A 372 59.82 -15.58 40.31
C ARG A 372 59.47 -16.33 39.01
N GLN A 373 60.01 -17.52 38.79
CA GLN A 373 59.64 -18.37 37.64
C GLN A 373 58.16 -18.74 37.67
N ALA A 374 57.62 -19.11 38.84
CA ALA A 374 56.20 -19.43 39.01
C ALA A 374 55.31 -18.20 38.75
N GLU A 375 55.73 -17.01 39.18
CA GLU A 375 55.04 -15.75 38.92
C GLU A 375 54.96 -15.45 37.41
N VAL A 376 56.09 -15.50 36.70
CA VAL A 376 56.12 -15.25 35.25
C VAL A 376 55.32 -16.31 34.48
N THR A 377 55.33 -17.56 34.94
CA THR A 377 54.50 -18.64 34.35
C THR A 377 53.01 -18.33 34.50
N SER A 378 52.59 -17.83 35.67
CA SER A 378 51.21 -17.39 35.91
C SER A 378 50.83 -16.22 34.99
N GLN A 379 51.69 -15.22 34.85
CA GLN A 379 51.49 -14.07 33.95
C GLN A 379 51.40 -14.50 32.48
N LEU A 380 52.26 -15.42 32.03
CA LEU A 380 52.22 -15.98 30.68
C LEU A 380 50.91 -16.73 30.43
N GLN A 381 50.42 -17.50 31.41
CA GLN A 381 49.15 -18.22 31.26
C GLN A 381 47.96 -17.26 31.20
N ALA A 382 47.97 -16.19 31.99
CA ALA A 382 46.97 -15.13 31.90
C ALA A 382 47.00 -14.45 30.52
N ALA A 383 48.19 -14.12 30.01
CA ALA A 383 48.35 -13.53 28.67
C ALA A 383 47.84 -14.46 27.56
N LYS A 384 48.09 -15.77 27.65
CA LYS A 384 47.55 -16.77 26.70
C LYS A 384 46.03 -16.85 26.74
N SER A 385 45.42 -16.73 27.93
CA SER A 385 43.96 -16.66 28.06
C SER A 385 43.41 -15.40 27.41
N SER A 386 44.03 -14.24 27.61
CA SER A 386 43.64 -12.98 26.96
C SER A 386 43.80 -13.05 25.43
N LEU A 387 44.84 -13.72 24.94
CA LEU A 387 45.00 -13.98 23.50
C LEU A 387 43.83 -14.79 22.94
N ALA A 388 43.45 -15.90 23.57
CA ALA A 388 42.31 -16.70 23.13
C ALA A 388 41.00 -15.89 23.12
N GLN A 389 40.79 -15.00 24.10
CA GLN A 389 39.63 -14.11 24.14
C GLN A 389 39.65 -13.10 22.96
N ALA A 390 40.80 -12.49 22.68
CA ALA A 390 40.95 -11.56 21.55
C ALA A 390 40.73 -12.25 20.19
N GLN A 391 41.15 -13.50 20.05
CA GLN A 391 40.92 -14.30 18.84
C GLN A 391 39.42 -14.54 18.60
N VAL A 392 38.68 -14.91 19.65
CA VAL A 392 37.23 -15.11 19.57
C VAL A 392 36.51 -13.77 19.30
N ALA A 393 36.97 -12.68 19.92
CA ALA A 393 36.42 -11.34 19.70
C ALA A 393 36.57 -10.90 18.23
N LEU A 394 37.73 -11.15 17.60
CA LEU A 394 37.93 -10.85 16.18
C LEU A 394 37.02 -11.70 15.29
N ALA A 395 36.91 -13.01 15.54
CA ALA A 395 36.01 -13.86 14.75
C ALA A 395 34.54 -13.42 14.87
N THR A 396 34.13 -13.01 16.08
CA THR A 396 32.80 -12.46 16.32
C THR A 396 32.59 -11.16 15.53
N ALA A 397 33.57 -10.25 15.53
CA ALA A 397 33.50 -8.99 14.78
C ALA A 397 33.43 -9.21 13.26
N MET A 398 34.10 -10.24 12.74
CA MET A 398 34.04 -10.60 11.31
C MET A 398 32.76 -11.35 10.91
N GLY A 399 31.96 -11.81 11.86
CA GLY A 399 30.77 -12.64 11.59
C GLY A 399 31.12 -14.04 11.06
N VAL A 400 32.29 -14.59 11.42
CA VAL A 400 32.73 -15.92 10.98
C VAL A 400 32.58 -16.96 12.09
N SER A 401 32.37 -18.21 11.70
CA SER A 401 32.34 -19.35 12.63
C SER A 401 33.70 -20.02 12.75
N ILE A 402 34.00 -20.51 13.95
CA ILE A 402 35.22 -21.26 14.26
C ILE A 402 34.84 -22.71 14.54
N ALA A 403 35.37 -23.67 13.78
CA ALA A 403 35.11 -25.09 14.01
C ALA A 403 36.00 -25.69 15.10
N GLU A 404 37.27 -25.29 15.13
CA GLU A 404 38.28 -25.85 16.04
C GLU A 404 39.17 -24.76 16.64
N PRO A 405 39.71 -24.93 17.86
CA PRO A 405 40.66 -23.98 18.45
C PRO A 405 41.92 -23.74 17.59
N SER A 406 42.33 -24.72 16.78
CA SER A 406 43.45 -24.63 15.82
C SER A 406 43.21 -23.57 14.73
N SER A 407 41.94 -23.27 14.42
CA SER A 407 41.52 -22.29 13.42
C SER A 407 41.34 -20.86 13.95
N LEU A 408 41.67 -20.60 15.23
CA LEU A 408 41.59 -19.27 15.83
C LEU A 408 42.50 -18.27 15.10
N PRO A 409 41.99 -17.08 14.72
CA PRO A 409 42.70 -16.13 13.87
C PRO A 409 44.00 -15.62 14.50
N GLN A 410 44.93 -15.16 13.67
CA GLN A 410 46.18 -14.52 14.06
C GLN A 410 46.39 -13.27 13.22
N ALA A 411 46.72 -12.14 13.86
CA ALA A 411 47.10 -10.93 13.15
C ALA A 411 48.55 -11.06 12.68
N VAL A 412 48.80 -10.71 11.41
CA VAL A 412 50.16 -10.71 10.82
C VAL A 412 50.71 -9.30 10.60
N GLU A 413 49.84 -8.30 10.57
CA GLU A 413 50.21 -6.88 10.48
C GLU A 413 50.24 -6.26 11.87
N GLY A 414 51.34 -5.59 12.21
CA GLY A 414 51.50 -4.93 13.50
C GLY A 414 50.86 -3.55 13.60
N PHE A 415 51.18 -2.83 14.68
CA PHE A 415 50.67 -1.48 14.87
C PHE A 415 51.17 -0.53 13.77
N PRO A 416 50.30 0.37 13.27
CA PRO A 416 50.71 1.38 12.31
C PRO A 416 51.73 2.35 12.93
N PRO A 417 52.59 2.97 12.12
CA PRO A 417 53.45 4.04 12.60
C PRO A 417 52.58 5.21 13.12
N PRO A 418 52.89 5.78 14.29
CA PRO A 418 52.12 6.89 14.82
C PRO A 418 52.29 8.13 13.92
N PRO A 419 51.25 8.96 13.75
CA PRO A 419 51.37 10.22 13.02
C PRO A 419 52.33 11.18 13.74
N SER A 420 52.97 12.07 12.99
CA SER A 420 53.85 13.05 13.62
C SER A 420 53.03 14.08 14.42
N PRO A 421 53.49 14.51 15.61
CA PRO A 421 52.82 15.56 16.38
C PRO A 421 52.65 16.87 15.60
N SER A 422 53.61 17.20 14.72
CA SER A 422 53.52 18.37 13.83
C SER A 422 52.39 18.25 12.81
N ASP A 423 52.15 17.07 12.24
CA ASP A 423 51.06 16.87 11.27
C ASP A 423 49.69 16.98 11.97
N LEU A 424 49.58 16.48 13.20
CA LEU A 424 48.35 16.61 14.00
C LEU A 424 48.09 18.07 14.40
N ALA A 425 49.13 18.81 14.79
CA ALA A 425 49.03 20.22 15.15
C ALA A 425 48.64 21.12 13.96
N ALA A 426 49.02 20.72 12.73
CA ALA A 426 48.65 21.41 11.51
C ALA A 426 47.16 21.26 11.14
N LEU A 427 46.44 20.30 11.73
CA LEU A 427 45.01 20.11 11.51
C LEU A 427 44.19 20.91 12.54
N SER A 428 43.37 21.84 12.04
CA SER A 428 42.46 22.59 12.91
C SER A 428 41.35 21.69 13.47
N ALA A 429 41.11 21.83 14.77
CA ALA A 429 40.10 21.06 15.49
C ALA A 429 38.70 21.34 14.93
N GLU A 430 38.47 22.60 14.58
CA GLU A 430 37.24 23.11 13.99
C GLU A 430 36.99 22.51 12.61
N ALA A 431 38.02 22.43 11.73
CA ALA A 431 37.83 21.86 10.40
C ALA A 431 37.58 20.34 10.45
N LEU A 432 38.20 19.63 11.39
CA LEU A 432 37.89 18.21 11.63
C LEU A 432 36.46 18.03 12.15
N ALA A 433 36.02 18.87 13.08
CA ALA A 433 34.65 18.82 13.62
C ALA A 433 33.60 19.11 12.52
N GLU A 434 33.83 20.12 11.67
CA GLU A 434 32.98 20.40 10.51
C GLU A 434 33.02 19.27 9.47
N MET A 435 34.17 18.66 9.25
CA MET A 435 34.27 17.48 8.39
C MET A 435 33.39 16.34 8.91
N GLY A 436 33.47 16.02 10.20
CA GLY A 436 32.61 15.02 10.83
C GLY A 436 31.13 15.36 10.68
N ALA A 437 30.72 16.57 11.01
CA ALA A 437 29.33 17.04 10.88
C ALA A 437 28.78 16.98 9.44
N ASN A 438 29.64 17.08 8.42
CA ASN A 438 29.25 17.08 7.02
C ASN A 438 29.34 15.70 6.36
N ARG A 439 30.32 14.86 6.74
CA ARG A 439 30.57 13.56 6.11
C ARG A 439 29.93 12.40 6.86
N ARG A 440 29.67 12.50 8.17
CA ARG A 440 29.09 11.39 8.91
C ARG A 440 27.68 11.06 8.44
N LEU A 441 27.50 9.79 8.09
CA LEU A 441 26.31 9.27 7.43
C LEU A 441 25.10 9.16 8.37
N ASP A 442 25.31 9.00 9.68
CA ASP A 442 24.23 9.05 10.67
C ASP A 442 23.66 10.47 10.86
N VAL A 443 24.52 11.50 10.81
CA VAL A 443 24.07 12.90 10.81
C VAL A 443 23.30 13.20 9.52
N ALA A 444 23.81 12.73 8.37
CA ALA A 444 23.10 12.87 7.10
C ALA A 444 21.74 12.15 7.10
N ALA A 445 21.66 10.92 7.64
CA ALA A 445 20.41 10.19 7.81
C ALA A 445 19.43 10.91 8.75
N ALA A 446 19.92 11.48 9.86
CA ALA A 446 19.09 12.24 10.80
C ALA A 446 18.51 13.50 10.15
N ARG A 447 19.29 14.22 9.34
CA ARG A 447 18.83 15.37 8.53
C ARG A 447 17.77 14.95 7.50
N ASP A 448 17.93 13.80 6.84
CA ASP A 448 16.92 13.26 5.93
C ASP A 448 15.61 12.96 6.65
N LEU A 449 15.68 12.30 7.81
CA LEU A 449 14.49 12.01 8.61
C LEU A 449 13.81 13.30 9.07
N GLU A 450 14.56 14.34 9.45
CA GLU A 450 13.99 15.67 9.73
C GLU A 450 13.24 16.23 8.51
N ARG A 451 13.84 16.18 7.31
CA ARG A 451 13.20 16.60 6.06
C ARG A 451 11.92 15.81 5.77
N SER A 452 11.95 14.49 5.94
CA SER A 452 10.78 13.61 5.83
C SER A 452 9.67 14.00 6.82
N GLY A 453 10.03 14.28 8.08
CA GLY A 453 9.08 14.75 9.10
C GLY A 453 8.43 16.08 8.74
N ARG A 454 9.22 17.00 8.16
CA ARG A 454 8.74 18.30 7.69
C ARG A 454 7.73 18.16 6.55
N VAL A 455 7.95 17.24 5.60
CA VAL A 455 7.00 16.97 4.51
C VAL A 455 5.64 16.55 5.07
N LEU A 456 5.61 15.61 6.01
CA LEU A 456 4.36 15.14 6.62
C LEU A 456 3.68 16.20 7.51
N TRP A 457 4.46 17.05 8.19
CA TRP A 457 3.91 18.17 8.95
C TRP A 457 3.25 19.20 8.02
N ARG A 458 3.89 19.57 6.90
CA ARG A 458 3.29 20.49 5.90
C ARG A 458 1.99 19.92 5.33
N ALA A 459 1.95 18.63 5.03
CA ALA A 459 0.74 17.95 4.60
C ALA A 459 -0.40 18.10 5.62
N ALA A 460 -0.10 17.86 6.91
CA ALA A 460 -1.09 18.02 7.98
C ALA A 460 -1.58 19.47 8.14
N VAL A 461 -0.71 20.47 7.92
CA VAL A 461 -1.11 21.89 7.90
C VAL A 461 -2.08 22.17 6.75
N ILE A 462 -1.84 21.64 5.56
CA ILE A 462 -2.72 21.78 4.40
C ILE A 462 -4.06 21.07 4.65
N ASP A 463 -4.02 19.88 5.25
CA ASP A 463 -5.20 19.03 5.48
C ASP A 463 -6.12 19.51 6.61
N LEU A 464 -5.68 20.52 7.38
CA LEU A 464 -6.55 21.28 8.29
C LEU A 464 -7.68 22.01 7.56
N ALA A 465 -7.50 22.32 6.27
CA ALA A 465 -8.50 22.98 5.46
C ALA A 465 -9.81 22.16 5.37
N ALA A 466 -10.91 22.86 5.07
CA ALA A 466 -12.16 22.21 4.70
C ALA A 466 -11.98 21.42 3.39
N LYS A 467 -12.72 20.33 3.25
CA LYS A 467 -12.78 19.59 1.98
C LYS A 467 -13.61 20.40 0.99
N LYS A 468 -13.06 20.61 -0.20
CA LYS A 468 -13.60 21.45 -1.26
C LYS A 468 -13.28 20.74 -2.56
N ASP A 469 -14.20 19.94 -3.07
CA ASP A 469 -13.92 19.13 -4.26
C ASP A 469 -14.72 19.69 -5.44
N LEU A 470 -14.04 19.83 -6.57
CA LEU A 470 -14.65 20.18 -7.83
C LEU A 470 -14.69 18.94 -8.72
N ASP A 471 -15.89 18.50 -9.04
CA ASP A 471 -16.14 17.34 -9.88
C ASP A 471 -16.68 17.80 -11.22
N PHE A 472 -15.96 17.46 -12.28
CA PHE A 472 -16.39 17.67 -13.65
C PHE A 472 -16.60 16.34 -14.34
N LYS A 473 -17.77 16.12 -14.93
CA LYS A 473 -18.13 14.88 -15.61
C LYS A 473 -18.67 15.19 -16.99
N ILE A 474 -18.12 14.54 -18.02
CA ILE A 474 -18.68 14.51 -19.37
C ILE A 474 -19.07 13.07 -19.67
N SER A 475 -20.25 12.89 -20.26
CA SER A 475 -20.72 11.58 -20.68
C SER A 475 -21.61 11.64 -21.91
N TYR A 476 -21.64 10.53 -22.64
CA TYR A 476 -22.64 10.23 -23.64
C TYR A 476 -23.51 9.09 -23.12
N ALA A 477 -24.77 9.05 -23.52
CA ALA A 477 -25.71 8.01 -23.15
C ALA A 477 -26.37 7.41 -24.38
N GLY A 478 -26.34 6.08 -24.51
CA GLY A 478 -27.14 5.31 -25.46
C GLY A 478 -28.31 4.66 -24.73
N LEU A 479 -29.49 4.69 -25.35
CA LEU A 479 -30.73 4.14 -24.84
C LEU A 479 -31.28 3.13 -25.85
N SER A 480 -31.70 1.96 -25.37
CA SER A 480 -32.48 1.00 -26.14
C SER A 480 -33.66 0.51 -25.33
N ASP A 481 -34.85 0.84 -25.82
CA ASP A 481 -36.16 0.40 -25.32
C ASP A 481 -36.86 -0.57 -26.29
N ALA A 482 -36.15 -0.97 -27.35
CA ALA A 482 -36.67 -1.91 -28.33
C ALA A 482 -37.01 -3.26 -27.66
N GLY A 483 -38.22 -3.78 -27.88
CA GLY A 483 -38.57 -5.14 -27.47
C GLY A 483 -37.56 -6.16 -28.04
N GLY A 484 -37.17 -7.17 -27.27
CA GLY A 484 -36.15 -8.13 -27.71
C GLY A 484 -35.45 -8.89 -26.59
N ASN A 485 -34.34 -9.56 -26.92
CA ASN A 485 -33.50 -10.22 -25.93
C ASN A 485 -32.50 -9.23 -25.30
N MET A 486 -32.07 -9.53 -24.07
CA MET A 486 -31.19 -8.67 -23.27
C MET A 486 -29.87 -8.33 -23.98
N GLY A 487 -29.23 -9.32 -24.61
CA GLY A 487 -27.94 -9.13 -25.27
C GLY A 487 -28.01 -8.19 -26.48
N HIS A 488 -29.04 -8.31 -27.31
CA HIS A 488 -29.25 -7.43 -28.46
C HIS A 488 -29.50 -5.99 -28.01
N ASN A 489 -30.35 -5.78 -27.00
CA ASN A 489 -30.68 -4.44 -26.52
C ASN A 489 -29.54 -3.76 -25.77
N LEU A 490 -28.74 -4.50 -24.99
CA LEU A 490 -27.50 -3.99 -24.42
C LEU A 490 -26.49 -3.61 -25.50
N GLY A 491 -26.31 -4.46 -26.53
CA GLY A 491 -25.46 -4.15 -27.67
C GLY A 491 -25.93 -2.91 -28.44
N ARG A 492 -27.25 -2.73 -28.58
CA ARG A 492 -27.83 -1.55 -29.23
C ARG A 492 -27.66 -0.27 -28.39
N ALA A 493 -27.77 -0.37 -27.08
CA ALA A 493 -27.47 0.75 -26.18
C ALA A 493 -25.98 1.14 -26.26
N LEU A 494 -25.08 0.15 -26.38
CA LEU A 494 -23.62 0.34 -26.49
C LEU A 494 -23.13 0.85 -27.84
N PHE A 495 -23.66 0.33 -28.95
CA PHE A 495 -23.10 0.58 -30.28
C PHE A 495 -24.08 1.27 -31.23
N GLY A 496 -25.27 1.62 -30.74
CA GLY A 496 -26.30 2.34 -31.49
C GLY A 496 -26.12 3.86 -31.43
N ASN A 497 -27.24 4.58 -31.41
CA ASN A 497 -27.24 6.04 -31.40
C ASN A 497 -26.98 6.56 -29.98
N TRP A 498 -26.01 7.48 -29.86
CA TRP A 498 -25.64 8.11 -28.60
C TRP A 498 -26.21 9.52 -28.52
N ALA A 499 -26.83 9.86 -27.40
CA ALA A 499 -27.19 11.21 -27.03
C ALA A 499 -26.07 11.84 -26.18
N GLY A 500 -25.66 13.05 -26.51
CA GLY A 500 -24.65 13.80 -25.78
C GLY A 500 -23.88 14.79 -26.67
N PRO A 501 -22.88 15.48 -26.11
CA PRO A 501 -22.36 15.30 -24.75
C PRO A 501 -23.32 15.87 -23.69
N SER A 502 -23.45 15.13 -22.57
CA SER A 502 -23.96 15.66 -21.32
C SER A 502 -22.77 16.05 -20.44
N ALA A 503 -22.88 17.18 -19.74
CA ALA A 503 -21.85 17.64 -18.82
C ALA A 503 -22.47 18.03 -17.48
N SER A 504 -21.77 17.73 -16.39
CA SER A 504 -22.14 18.20 -15.05
C SER A 504 -20.92 18.73 -14.32
N LEU A 505 -21.10 19.87 -13.66
CA LEU A 505 -20.14 20.46 -12.75
C LEU A 505 -20.74 20.38 -11.34
N SER A 506 -20.00 19.82 -10.38
CA SER A 506 -20.44 19.68 -9.00
C SER A 506 -19.36 20.21 -8.06
N PHE A 507 -19.78 20.92 -7.02
CA PHE A 507 -18.90 21.45 -5.98
C PHE A 507 -19.34 20.87 -4.63
N ALA A 508 -18.47 20.08 -4.00
CA ALA A 508 -18.70 19.49 -2.69
C ALA A 508 -17.92 20.26 -1.62
N TYR A 509 -18.61 20.73 -0.58
CA TYR A 509 -18.01 21.44 0.54
C TYR A 509 -18.33 20.75 1.86
N GLU A 510 -17.29 20.38 2.60
CA GLU A 510 -17.41 19.78 3.92
C GLU A 510 -16.45 20.46 4.90
N LYS A 511 -17.01 21.06 5.96
CA LYS A 511 -16.25 21.68 7.05
C LYS A 511 -16.64 21.07 8.39
N PRO A 512 -15.84 20.11 8.91
CA PRO A 512 -15.97 19.66 10.29
C PRO A 512 -15.76 20.84 11.25
N LEU A 513 -16.73 21.14 12.12
CA LEU A 513 -16.67 22.31 13.00
C LEU A 513 -15.53 22.20 14.02
N ALA A 514 -15.42 21.05 14.70
CA ALA A 514 -14.35 20.81 15.68
C ALA A 514 -13.04 20.36 15.02
N ASN A 515 -13.12 19.62 13.90
CA ASN A 515 -11.99 19.08 13.12
C ASN A 515 -10.90 18.40 13.99
N LEU A 516 -11.32 17.71 15.07
CA LEU A 516 -10.40 17.17 16.09
C LEU A 516 -9.41 16.15 15.52
N THR A 517 -9.83 15.34 14.55
CA THR A 517 -8.93 14.38 13.88
C THR A 517 -7.76 15.08 13.20
N GLN A 518 -8.01 16.11 12.41
CA GLN A 518 -6.94 16.81 11.69
C GLN A 518 -6.10 17.70 12.62
N ARG A 519 -6.71 18.30 13.64
CA ARG A 519 -5.96 19.01 14.70
C ARG A 519 -5.03 18.06 15.45
N GLY A 520 -5.52 16.87 15.82
CA GLY A 520 -4.71 15.84 16.47
C GLY A 520 -3.57 15.33 15.59
N GLN A 521 -3.84 15.13 14.29
CA GLN A 521 -2.79 14.75 13.33
C GLN A 521 -1.75 15.87 13.16
N LEU A 522 -2.15 17.14 13.05
CA LEU A 522 -1.21 18.25 12.99
C LEU A 522 -0.32 18.31 14.23
N GLU A 523 -0.92 18.24 15.43
CA GLU A 523 -0.17 18.27 16.69
C GLU A 523 0.82 17.10 16.77
N GLN A 524 0.39 15.89 16.41
CA GLN A 524 1.26 14.71 16.36
C GLN A 524 2.40 14.89 15.36
N ARG A 525 2.12 15.34 14.13
CA ARG A 525 3.16 15.54 13.09
C ARG A 525 4.12 16.66 13.46
N GLN A 526 3.63 17.72 14.10
CA GLN A 526 4.47 18.81 14.61
C GLN A 526 5.42 18.30 15.70
N ALA A 527 4.91 17.56 16.68
CA ALA A 527 5.73 16.97 17.74
C ALA A 527 6.77 15.99 17.18
N LEU A 528 6.39 15.13 16.23
CA LEU A 528 7.31 14.19 15.58
C LEU A 528 8.39 14.91 14.75
N TRP A 529 8.04 15.97 14.01
CA TRP A 529 9.04 16.77 13.29
C TRP A 529 10.00 17.48 14.26
N ALA A 530 9.48 18.08 15.34
CA ALA A 530 10.30 18.69 16.38
C ALA A 530 11.25 17.68 17.04
N GLN A 531 10.79 16.46 17.34
CA GLN A 531 11.64 15.37 17.85
C GLN A 531 12.77 15.03 16.87
N ARG A 532 12.48 14.96 15.56
CA ARG A 532 13.49 14.68 14.54
C ARG A 532 14.48 15.84 14.39
N GLN A 533 14.02 17.08 14.49
CA GLN A 533 14.87 18.28 14.45
C GLN A 533 15.83 18.33 15.65
N ILE A 534 15.33 18.08 16.86
CA ILE A 534 16.16 18.00 18.07
C ILE A 534 17.18 16.88 17.93
N SER A 535 16.75 15.70 17.44
CA SER A 535 17.64 14.54 17.27
C SER A 535 18.74 14.81 16.24
N ALA A 536 18.43 15.47 15.12
CA ALA A 536 19.41 15.84 14.09
C ALA A 536 20.42 16.87 14.61
N ALA A 537 19.95 17.91 15.30
CA ALA A 537 20.81 18.93 15.90
C ALA A 537 21.72 18.34 17.01
N ASP A 538 21.18 17.44 17.83
CA ASP A 538 21.97 16.77 18.86
C ASP A 538 22.99 15.78 18.28
N ALA A 539 22.64 15.04 17.21
CA ALA A 539 23.58 14.18 16.51
C ALA A 539 24.77 14.97 15.95
N GLU A 540 24.50 16.11 15.29
CA GLU A 540 25.55 17.01 14.79
C GLU A 540 26.43 17.56 15.93
N ARG A 541 25.81 18.02 17.02
CA ARG A 541 26.53 18.51 18.20
C ARG A 541 27.42 17.44 18.82
N ARG A 542 26.92 16.20 18.98
CA ARG A 542 27.69 15.08 19.53
C ARG A 542 28.88 14.74 18.65
N VAL A 543 28.69 14.65 17.34
CA VAL A 543 29.78 14.39 16.39
C VAL A 543 30.88 15.43 16.49
N ARG A 544 30.55 16.72 16.54
CA ARG A 544 31.56 17.77 16.74
C ARG A 544 32.35 17.56 18.04
N LEU A 545 31.66 17.28 19.15
CA LEU A 545 32.30 17.04 20.45
C LEU A 545 33.16 15.77 20.46
N ASP A 546 32.69 14.69 19.83
CA ASP A 546 33.42 13.42 19.72
C ASP A 546 34.72 13.61 18.93
N VAL A 547 34.68 14.33 17.80
CA VAL A 547 35.89 14.64 17.02
C VAL A 547 36.89 15.46 17.84
N LEU A 548 36.43 16.49 18.56
CA LEU A 548 37.28 17.31 19.42
C LEU A 548 37.92 16.46 20.53
N GLN A 549 37.13 15.64 21.21
CA GLN A 549 37.62 14.75 22.27
C GLN A 549 38.63 13.73 21.73
N THR A 550 38.34 13.11 20.59
CA THR A 550 39.22 12.12 19.94
C THR A 550 40.55 12.76 19.53
N ARG A 551 40.54 14.00 19.02
CA ARG A 551 41.77 14.75 18.69
C ARG A 551 42.63 15.04 19.93
N ILE A 552 42.02 15.56 21.00
CA ILE A 552 42.71 15.86 22.27
C ILE A 552 43.31 14.58 22.85
N THR A 553 42.55 13.49 22.82
CA THR A 553 43.00 12.18 23.30
C THR A 553 44.18 11.66 22.49
N LEU A 554 44.16 11.82 21.15
CA LEU A 554 45.26 11.42 20.28
C LEU A 554 46.55 12.18 20.61
N GLU A 555 46.46 13.49 20.81
CA GLU A 555 47.61 14.34 21.18
C GLU A 555 48.26 13.91 22.50
N GLN A 556 47.42 13.61 23.51
CA GLN A 556 47.88 13.09 24.80
C GLN A 556 48.55 11.72 24.67
N LEU A 557 47.95 10.81 23.90
CA LEU A 557 48.48 9.46 23.70
C LEU A 557 49.80 9.45 22.92
N LEU A 558 49.99 10.36 21.94
CA LEU A 558 51.27 10.50 21.24
C LEU A 558 52.39 10.93 22.19
N THR A 559 52.11 11.86 23.10
CA THR A 559 53.07 12.30 24.13
C THR A 559 53.40 11.17 25.11
N GLN A 560 52.38 10.42 25.54
CA GLN A 560 52.56 9.25 26.42
C GLN A 560 53.35 8.13 25.75
N LEU A 561 53.10 7.85 24.47
CA LEU A 561 53.84 6.84 23.72
C LEU A 561 55.34 7.16 23.67
N GLU A 562 55.70 8.41 23.45
CA GLU A 562 57.11 8.80 23.36
C GLU A 562 57.82 8.74 24.71
N ALA A 563 57.14 9.15 25.79
CA ALA A 563 57.64 8.93 27.15
C ALA A 563 57.81 7.44 27.48
N ALA A 564 56.84 6.59 27.09
CA ALA A 564 56.90 5.15 27.30
C ALA A 564 58.08 4.51 26.54
N LYS A 565 58.33 4.92 25.28
CA LYS A 565 59.46 4.40 24.50
C LYS A 565 60.81 4.77 25.13
N VAL A 566 60.99 6.02 25.55
CA VAL A 566 62.22 6.47 26.23
C VAL A 566 62.41 5.71 27.54
N SER A 567 61.33 5.52 28.31
CA SER A 567 61.36 4.74 29.56
C SER A 567 61.73 3.27 29.32
N ALA A 568 61.14 2.62 28.31
CA ALA A 568 61.44 1.23 27.97
C ALA A 568 62.89 1.05 27.48
N GLN A 569 63.39 1.98 26.66
CA GLN A 569 64.79 1.95 26.22
C GLN A 569 65.76 2.06 27.41
N ALA A 570 65.52 3.00 28.34
CA ALA A 570 66.33 3.15 29.53
C ALA A 570 66.23 1.93 30.47
N ALA A 571 65.04 1.35 30.62
CA ALA A 571 64.81 0.17 31.45
C ALA A 571 65.52 -1.08 30.88
N ARG A 572 65.48 -1.29 29.55
CA ARG A 572 66.22 -2.36 28.88
C ARG A 572 67.73 -2.23 29.08
N GLN A 573 68.28 -1.03 28.87
CA GLN A 573 69.70 -0.79 29.07
C GLN A 573 70.12 -0.97 30.54
N ALA A 574 69.27 -0.55 31.48
CA ALA A 574 69.50 -0.78 32.91
C ALA A 574 69.53 -2.28 33.25
N PHE A 575 68.60 -3.06 32.70
CA PHE A 575 68.56 -4.51 32.88
C PHE A 575 69.80 -5.20 32.27
N GLU A 576 70.21 -4.83 31.05
CA GLU A 576 71.42 -5.37 30.42
C GLU A 576 72.67 -5.14 31.28
N ASN A 577 72.85 -3.90 31.77
CA ASN A 577 73.95 -3.56 32.65
C ASN A 577 73.90 -4.34 33.97
N GLU A 578 72.71 -4.53 34.55
CA GLU A 578 72.56 -5.24 35.81
C GLU A 578 72.82 -6.74 35.65
N LEU A 579 72.38 -7.34 34.54
CA LEU A 579 72.67 -8.72 34.16
C LEU A 579 74.17 -8.96 33.99
N GLU A 580 74.90 -8.04 33.34
CA GLU A 580 76.35 -8.13 33.23
C GLU A 580 77.04 -8.04 34.60
N LYS A 581 76.66 -7.08 35.44
CA LYS A 581 77.21 -6.98 36.81
C LYS A 581 76.94 -8.24 37.62
N PHE A 582 75.76 -8.84 37.49
CA PHE A 582 75.40 -10.08 38.18
C PHE A 582 76.30 -11.23 37.74
N ARG A 583 76.56 -11.37 36.44
CA ARG A 583 77.51 -12.37 35.90
C ARG A 583 78.93 -12.21 36.44
N PHE A 584 79.35 -10.99 36.78
CA PHE A 584 80.66 -10.71 37.39
C PHE A 584 80.64 -10.70 38.93
N GLY A 585 79.53 -11.10 39.57
CA GLY A 585 79.40 -11.10 41.04
C GLY A 585 79.36 -9.71 41.68
N ARG A 586 79.04 -8.67 40.91
CA ARG A 586 79.00 -7.26 41.35
C ARG A 586 77.58 -6.70 41.55
N SER A 587 76.56 -7.55 41.37
CA SER A 587 75.15 -7.24 41.59
C SER A 587 74.48 -8.39 42.33
N THR A 588 73.30 -8.14 42.89
CA THR A 588 72.48 -9.16 43.56
C THR A 588 71.44 -9.74 42.61
N LEU A 589 70.98 -10.96 42.91
CA LEU A 589 69.86 -11.58 42.18
C LEU A 589 68.60 -10.72 42.30
N ILE A 590 68.39 -10.07 43.44
CA ILE A 590 67.24 -9.20 43.70
C ILE A 590 67.25 -8.02 42.74
N ASP A 591 68.39 -7.33 42.61
CA ASP A 591 68.51 -6.17 41.72
C ASP A 591 68.31 -6.56 40.26
N THR A 592 68.80 -7.74 39.87
CA THR A 592 68.61 -8.29 38.52
C THR A 592 67.13 -8.62 38.25
N ILE A 593 66.43 -9.26 39.20
CA ILE A 593 64.99 -9.56 39.07
C ILE A 593 64.17 -8.27 39.01
N LEU A 594 64.43 -7.31 39.90
CA LEU A 594 63.68 -6.05 39.96
C LEU A 594 63.90 -5.19 38.71
N THR A 595 65.12 -5.18 38.16
CA THR A 595 65.41 -4.43 36.92
C THR A 595 64.80 -5.12 35.70
N GLU A 596 64.78 -6.46 35.65
CA GLU A 596 64.06 -7.22 34.62
C GLU A 596 62.55 -6.95 34.66
N GLN A 597 61.95 -7.00 35.85
CA GLN A 597 60.53 -6.69 36.06
C GLN A 597 60.18 -5.31 35.49
N ARG A 598 60.98 -4.29 35.83
CA ARG A 598 60.78 -2.92 35.32
C ARG A 598 60.92 -2.84 33.80
N ALA A 599 61.86 -3.58 33.20
CA ALA A 599 62.03 -3.62 31.74
C ALA A 599 60.82 -4.26 31.05
N VAL A 600 60.32 -5.38 31.59
CA VAL A 600 59.11 -6.06 31.09
C VAL A 600 57.88 -5.16 31.21
N GLU A 601 57.68 -4.52 32.36
CA GLU A 601 56.55 -3.59 32.58
C GLU A 601 56.62 -2.39 31.63
N ALA A 602 57.81 -1.83 31.39
CA ALA A 602 58.00 -0.73 30.45
C ALA A 602 57.71 -1.16 29.00
N ASP A 603 58.11 -2.36 28.60
CA ASP A 603 57.80 -2.92 27.27
C ASP A 603 56.30 -3.11 27.06
N LEU A 604 55.59 -3.64 28.06
CA LEU A 604 54.14 -3.77 28.02
C LEU A 604 53.45 -2.40 27.97
N THR A 605 54.01 -1.39 28.64
CA THR A 605 53.51 -0.02 28.59
C THR A 605 53.63 0.58 27.19
N VAL A 606 54.74 0.31 26.47
CA VAL A 606 54.90 0.73 25.07
C VAL A 606 53.85 0.07 24.17
N ILE A 607 53.65 -1.25 24.31
CA ILE A 607 52.65 -2.01 23.55
C ILE A 607 51.24 -1.43 23.78
N GLN A 608 50.89 -1.14 25.03
CA GLN A 608 49.60 -0.55 25.38
C GLN A 608 49.44 0.87 24.81
N ALA A 609 50.49 1.70 24.84
CA ALA A 609 50.46 3.04 24.28
C ALA A 609 50.33 3.03 22.75
N GLN A 610 51.03 2.13 22.05
CA GLN A 610 50.89 1.95 20.60
C GLN A 610 49.47 1.53 20.21
N PHE A 611 48.92 0.57 20.93
CA PHE A 611 47.53 0.13 20.75
C PHE A 611 46.54 1.30 20.92
N ALA A 612 46.67 2.09 21.99
CA ALA A 612 45.79 3.23 22.26
C ALA A 612 45.85 4.30 21.15
N VAL A 613 47.06 4.61 20.65
CA VAL A 613 47.24 5.53 19.51
C VAL A 613 46.55 4.99 18.25
N ALA A 614 46.77 3.72 17.91
CA ALA A 614 46.17 3.09 16.73
C ALA A 614 44.64 3.05 16.80
N GLN A 615 44.06 2.74 17.97
CA GLN A 615 42.61 2.80 18.18
C GLN A 615 42.07 4.21 18.01
N THR A 616 42.73 5.21 18.58
CA THR A 616 42.25 6.59 18.54
C THR A 616 42.36 7.19 17.14
N LEU A 617 43.36 6.77 16.35
CA LEU A 617 43.51 7.14 14.95
C LEU A 617 42.39 6.56 14.08
N ALA A 618 42.07 5.28 14.24
CA ALA A 618 40.92 4.66 13.58
C ALA A 618 39.59 5.31 14.02
N LYS A 619 39.46 5.67 15.30
CA LYS A 619 38.32 6.42 15.82
C LYS A 619 38.21 7.81 15.21
N LEU A 620 39.31 8.53 15.02
CA LEU A 620 39.31 9.84 14.39
C LEU A 620 38.80 9.77 12.93
N ARG A 621 39.20 8.72 12.20
CA ARG A 621 38.68 8.45 10.84
C ARG A 621 37.19 8.15 10.85
N PHE A 622 36.71 7.37 11.82
CA PHE A 622 35.28 7.11 12.01
C PHE A 622 34.50 8.39 12.35
N ASP A 623 34.96 9.15 13.33
CA ASP A 623 34.30 10.38 13.82
C ASP A 623 34.26 11.47 12.73
N THR A 624 35.25 11.50 11.84
CA THR A 624 35.29 12.40 10.67
C THR A 624 34.54 11.87 9.44
N GLY A 625 33.98 10.65 9.49
CA GLY A 625 33.27 10.04 8.36
C GLY A 625 34.17 9.71 7.17
N THR A 626 35.44 9.34 7.42
CA THR A 626 36.44 9.05 6.39
C THR A 626 36.98 7.62 6.44
N LEU A 627 36.30 6.72 7.17
CA LEU A 627 36.72 5.32 7.33
C LEU A 627 36.27 4.42 6.18
N VAL A 628 35.05 4.62 5.69
CA VAL A 628 34.41 3.81 4.65
C VAL A 628 33.85 4.72 3.57
N GLU A 629 34.00 4.33 2.32
CA GLU A 629 33.37 4.96 1.16
C GLU A 629 32.42 3.95 0.48
N GLU A 630 31.25 4.43 0.07
CA GLU A 630 30.30 3.65 -0.74
C GLU A 630 30.69 3.79 -2.21
N THR A 631 30.90 2.66 -2.88
CA THR A 631 31.15 2.62 -4.33
C THR A 631 29.86 2.89 -5.11
N PRO A 632 29.95 3.27 -6.41
CA PRO A 632 28.78 3.42 -7.26
C PRO A 632 27.91 2.15 -7.36
N GLU A 633 28.52 0.99 -7.14
CA GLU A 633 27.89 -0.34 -7.18
C GLU A 633 27.20 -0.72 -5.84
N GLY A 634 27.30 0.13 -4.81
CA GLY A 634 26.70 -0.09 -3.49
C GLY A 634 27.54 -0.98 -2.57
N GLU A 635 28.75 -1.34 -2.97
CA GLU A 635 29.74 -2.00 -2.11
C GLU A 635 30.47 -0.99 -1.24
N TYR A 636 30.85 -1.41 -0.03
CA TYR A 636 31.61 -0.59 0.90
C TYR A 636 33.09 -0.89 0.76
N LEU A 637 33.91 0.14 0.55
CA LEU A 637 35.36 0.04 0.55
C LEU A 637 35.93 0.80 1.74
N VAL A 638 36.90 0.17 2.39
CA VAL A 638 37.71 0.83 3.41
C VAL A 638 38.67 1.76 2.70
N VAL A 639 38.74 3.02 3.14
CA VAL A 639 39.66 4.00 2.55
C VAL A 639 41.09 3.48 2.73
N GLY A 640 41.85 3.39 1.63
CA GLY A 640 43.12 2.65 1.57
C GLY A 640 44.24 3.12 2.50
N ASP A 641 44.10 4.29 3.11
CA ASP A 641 45.08 4.86 4.05
C ASP A 641 44.43 5.10 5.43
N LEU A 642 43.91 4.01 6.02
CA LEU A 642 43.19 3.99 7.31
C LEU A 642 44.02 4.58 8.46
N TRP A 643 45.34 4.55 8.31
CA TRP A 643 46.31 5.03 9.29
C TRP A 643 46.81 6.46 9.04
N ALA A 644 46.51 7.08 7.90
CA ALA A 644 46.82 8.49 7.72
C ALA A 644 45.85 9.37 8.52
N LEU A 645 46.25 10.61 8.83
CA LEU A 645 45.33 11.60 9.37
C LEU A 645 44.28 12.01 8.33
N PRO A 646 43.03 12.35 8.73
CA PRO A 646 42.02 12.86 7.81
C PRO A 646 42.51 14.12 7.11
N ARG A 647 42.51 14.11 5.77
CA ARG A 647 42.87 15.30 4.99
C ARG A 647 41.63 16.18 4.83
N THR A 648 41.71 17.41 5.30
CA THR A 648 40.79 18.46 4.87
C THR A 648 41.09 18.74 3.40
N GLN A 649 40.09 18.64 2.51
CA GLN A 649 40.26 19.21 1.18
C GLN A 649 40.57 20.69 1.38
N ARG A 650 41.71 21.15 0.84
CA ARG A 650 42.07 22.57 0.85
C ARG A 650 41.13 23.38 -0.01
#